data_AF-A0A2E0WZ04-F1
#
_entry.id   AF-A0A2E0WZ04-F1
#
_cell.length_a   1.000
_cell.length_b   1.000
_cell.length_c   1.000
_cell.angle_alpha   90.00
_cell.angle_beta   90.00
_cell.angle_gamma   90.00
#
_symmetry.space_group_name_H-M   'P 1'
#
loop_
_entity.id
_entity.type
_entity.pdbx_description
1 polymer ?
#
loop_
_entity_poly.entity_id
_entity_poly.type
_entity_poly.pdbx_seq_one_letter_code
_entity_poly.pdbx_strand_id
1 'polypeptide(L)'
;MPASATPSPRAAASASSAWTVAAVSFCVLALELALIRLIPAEVKAVSYFTNLILIASFFGLGLGCILQNGPRLAWLLPAGLAAVAAFVYFARGIVVYEAAGAVHYWLQDRPASSETPQMSLFVSGLLAFLASALPFVAMGQELARRMDQFPRLTAYSWDIAGSIAGTVAAAACAYLAAPPWAWPMLVAVIWSFVIARSWVLRTATLATGAAFLMFAASAHPSAWSPYYLVQHEREPEGLRVWVNSSFHQFALDMDRDDLPLVQNTAQRFAIPYDRYRDHHGGQSPRRVLILGAGTGNDVNVALANGAERVVAVEIDPAIYDLGRRLNPTRPYDDPRVEVRLDDARHYLHTSPERFDLIVFATLDSQTLLSGAANLRLENYVYTTESFRDARALLADDGMVGLYYSVMKPWLYGRIVSTVLDAFGERIEFMRTHVPFLFNTIIVAGPNIDGFGGDAQLAEELGGYRVNTDDWPYLYLQEPTIAAVYWKLFAAVAGLIVVALVLLRLTTPATGWHANFLLLGAGFTLLESAAIVRLALWFGSTWVVNAVVFTAALGTIFLANLAVMKNRAPSLRAAWLGLFAALAVNYLFPLQALFAYPAAVRTIAAALLAGTPVFFAAVCFSRLFQREESTGYPLGINLIGAMGGAMLEYSSMVLGMRDVWLVLIAVYAGALLASGKALAAGRAPAGAPLPGKLQLGGA
;
A
#
# COMPACT_ATOMS: atom_id res chain seq x y z
N MET A 1 -57.89 -29.36 -8.57
CA MET A 1 -57.05 -28.19 -8.88
C MET A 1 -56.19 -27.89 -7.66
N PRO A 2 -54.88 -28.14 -7.67
CA PRO A 2 -54.04 -27.82 -6.52
C PRO A 2 -53.80 -26.31 -6.48
N ALA A 3 -53.94 -25.75 -5.28
CA ALA A 3 -53.71 -24.34 -4.98
C ALA A 3 -52.28 -23.93 -5.37
N SER A 4 -52.18 -22.90 -6.21
CA SER A 4 -50.93 -22.25 -6.57
C SER A 4 -50.28 -21.67 -5.32
N ALA A 5 -49.18 -22.28 -4.88
CA ALA A 5 -48.29 -21.68 -3.90
C ALA A 5 -47.75 -20.37 -4.48
N THR A 6 -48.17 -19.25 -3.91
CA THR A 6 -47.56 -17.94 -4.18
C THR A 6 -46.10 -18.02 -3.76
N PRO A 7 -45.14 -17.72 -4.64
CA PRO A 7 -43.73 -17.71 -4.25
C PRO A 7 -43.53 -16.66 -3.15
N SER A 8 -42.73 -16.98 -2.12
CA SER A 8 -42.32 -15.99 -1.13
C SER A 8 -41.70 -14.76 -1.83
N PRO A 9 -41.88 -13.53 -1.32
CA PRO A 9 -41.39 -12.31 -1.97
C PRO A 9 -39.87 -12.28 -2.22
N ARG A 10 -39.09 -13.16 -1.57
CA ARG A 10 -37.65 -13.35 -1.83
C ARG A 10 -37.33 -14.04 -3.17
N ALA A 11 -38.29 -14.70 -3.82
CA ALA A 11 -38.09 -15.45 -5.06
C ALA A 11 -38.37 -14.64 -6.35
N ALA A 12 -38.92 -13.42 -6.22
CA ALA A 12 -39.38 -12.60 -7.36
C ALA A 12 -38.47 -11.39 -7.67
N ALA A 13 -37.28 -11.29 -7.06
CA ALA A 13 -36.29 -10.31 -7.48
C ALA A 13 -35.65 -10.80 -8.79
N SER A 14 -36.00 -10.18 -9.92
CA SER A 14 -35.42 -10.53 -11.22
C SER A 14 -33.90 -10.32 -11.21
N ALA A 15 -33.17 -11.14 -11.97
CA ALA A 15 -31.72 -10.97 -12.20
C ALA A 15 -31.36 -9.56 -12.71
N SER A 16 -32.34 -8.84 -13.28
CA SER A 16 -32.21 -7.45 -13.75
C SER A 16 -32.05 -6.39 -12.66
N SER A 17 -32.18 -6.71 -11.35
CA SER A 17 -31.88 -5.76 -10.26
C SER A 17 -30.63 -6.12 -9.45
N ALA A 18 -30.09 -7.34 -9.60
CA ALA A 18 -28.93 -7.82 -8.83
C ALA A 18 -27.62 -7.10 -9.17
N TRP A 19 -27.46 -6.67 -10.43
CA TRP A 19 -26.30 -5.86 -10.87
C TRP A 19 -26.15 -4.55 -10.09
N THR A 20 -27.22 -4.05 -9.46
CA THR A 20 -27.14 -2.84 -8.65
C THR A 20 -26.33 -3.03 -7.36
N VAL A 21 -26.18 -4.27 -6.87
CA VAL A 21 -25.22 -4.60 -5.79
C VAL A 21 -23.79 -4.38 -6.30
N ALA A 22 -23.49 -4.88 -7.50
CA ALA A 22 -22.19 -4.69 -8.12
C ALA A 22 -21.90 -3.20 -8.41
N ALA A 23 -22.91 -2.42 -8.81
CA ALA A 23 -22.75 -0.98 -9.02
C ALA A 23 -22.42 -0.22 -7.72
N VAL A 24 -23.06 -0.57 -6.59
CA VAL A 24 -22.70 0.01 -5.28
C VAL A 24 -21.28 -0.38 -4.88
N SER A 25 -20.92 -1.67 -5.02
CA SER A 25 -19.58 -2.17 -4.68
C SER A 25 -18.48 -1.54 -5.55
N PHE A 26 -18.75 -1.36 -6.85
CA PHE A 26 -17.88 -0.60 -7.75
C PHE A 26 -17.69 0.84 -7.26
N CYS A 27 -18.76 1.55 -6.90
CA CYS A 27 -18.68 2.92 -6.39
C CYS A 27 -17.90 3.01 -5.07
N VAL A 28 -18.06 2.04 -4.17
CA VAL A 28 -17.29 1.94 -2.92
C VAL A 28 -15.81 1.87 -3.25
N LEU A 29 -15.39 0.88 -4.04
CA LEU A 29 -13.98 0.67 -4.31
C LEU A 29 -13.37 1.79 -5.16
N ALA A 30 -14.12 2.33 -6.14
CA ALA A 30 -13.66 3.47 -6.94
C ALA A 30 -13.46 4.71 -6.07
N LEU A 31 -14.38 5.02 -5.15
CA LEU A 31 -14.22 6.16 -4.26
C LEU A 31 -13.06 5.94 -3.28
N GLU A 32 -12.94 4.75 -2.70
CA GLU A 32 -11.85 4.38 -1.80
C GLU A 32 -10.47 4.60 -2.43
N LEU A 33 -10.25 4.01 -3.61
CA LEU A 33 -8.99 4.15 -4.34
C LEU A 33 -8.72 5.59 -4.79
N ALA A 34 -9.77 6.35 -5.13
CA ALA A 34 -9.63 7.77 -5.44
C ALA A 34 -9.15 8.59 -4.22
N LEU A 35 -9.75 8.36 -3.05
CA LEU A 35 -9.40 9.09 -1.82
C LEU A 35 -8.02 8.71 -1.28
N ILE A 36 -7.65 7.42 -1.34
CA ILE A 36 -6.31 6.93 -0.96
C ILE A 36 -5.23 7.58 -1.82
N ARG A 37 -5.51 7.88 -3.09
CA ARG A 37 -4.55 8.58 -3.97
C ARG A 37 -4.59 10.10 -3.81
N LEU A 38 -5.77 10.69 -3.74
CA LEU A 38 -5.94 12.15 -3.74
C LEU A 38 -5.50 12.80 -2.42
N ILE A 39 -5.94 12.25 -1.28
CA ILE A 39 -5.73 12.92 0.01
C ILE A 39 -4.23 12.98 0.37
N PRO A 40 -3.45 11.88 0.31
CA PRO A 40 -2.01 11.94 0.54
C PRO A 40 -1.22 12.78 -0.47
N ALA A 41 -1.69 12.87 -1.72
CA ALA A 41 -1.02 13.68 -2.74
C ALA A 41 -1.11 15.19 -2.47
N GLU A 42 -2.22 15.62 -1.88
CA GLU A 42 -2.55 17.04 -1.65
C GLU A 42 -2.32 17.48 -0.19
N VAL A 43 -2.32 16.54 0.75
CA VAL A 43 -2.19 16.80 2.19
C VAL A 43 -1.00 16.01 2.75
N LYS A 44 0.16 16.66 2.81
CA LYS A 44 1.44 16.11 3.31
C LYS A 44 1.35 15.49 4.71
N ALA A 45 0.45 15.99 5.57
CA ALA A 45 0.20 15.38 6.88
C ALA A 45 -0.28 13.93 6.76
N VAL A 46 -1.21 13.69 5.84
CA VAL A 46 -1.89 12.41 5.71
C VAL A 46 -1.03 11.41 4.94
N SER A 47 -0.04 11.87 4.16
CA SER A 47 0.89 10.96 3.46
C SER A 47 1.73 10.08 4.39
N TYR A 48 1.86 10.43 5.67
CA TYR A 48 2.49 9.58 6.68
C TYR A 48 1.57 8.47 7.24
N PHE A 49 0.26 8.56 6.97
CA PHE A 49 -0.76 7.60 7.39
C PHE A 49 -1.46 6.98 6.18
N THR A 50 -0.70 6.30 5.32
CA THR A 50 -1.20 5.81 4.02
C THR A 50 -2.43 4.90 4.13
N ASN A 51 -2.58 4.08 5.19
CA ASN A 51 -3.78 3.25 5.38
C ASN A 51 -4.93 3.93 6.14
N LEU A 52 -4.78 5.18 6.58
CA LEU A 52 -5.83 5.79 7.41
C LEU A 52 -7.15 5.92 6.65
N ILE A 53 -7.07 6.21 5.35
CA ILE A 53 -8.24 6.33 4.48
C ILE A 53 -8.87 4.95 4.21
N LEU A 54 -8.05 3.91 4.05
CA LEU A 54 -8.50 2.51 3.94
C LEU A 54 -9.18 2.02 5.23
N ILE A 55 -8.64 2.37 6.39
CA ILE A 55 -9.24 2.09 7.70
C ILE A 55 -10.56 2.85 7.84
N ALA A 56 -10.62 4.11 7.40
CA ALA A 56 -11.84 4.93 7.42
C ALA A 56 -12.94 4.37 6.50
N SER A 57 -12.60 3.90 5.30
CA SER A 57 -13.55 3.31 4.36
C SER A 57 -14.13 2.01 4.91
N PHE A 58 -13.31 1.09 5.43
CA PHE A 58 -13.80 -0.14 6.07
C PHE A 58 -14.64 0.14 7.32
N PHE A 59 -14.25 1.12 8.14
CA PHE A 59 -15.03 1.54 9.30
C PHE A 59 -16.41 2.06 8.87
N GLY A 60 -16.43 3.01 7.93
CA GLY A 60 -17.67 3.60 7.42
C GLY A 60 -18.56 2.55 6.76
N LEU A 61 -18.01 1.72 5.87
CA LEU A 61 -18.73 0.66 5.18
C LEU A 61 -19.32 -0.34 6.19
N GLY A 62 -18.51 -0.81 7.14
CA GLY A 62 -18.92 -1.74 8.19
C GLY A 62 -20.04 -1.18 9.06
N LEU A 63 -19.90 0.06 9.54
CA LEU A 63 -20.94 0.75 10.30
C LEU A 63 -22.22 0.93 9.48
N GLY A 64 -22.10 1.31 8.22
CA GLY A 64 -23.23 1.41 7.28
C GLY A 64 -24.00 0.10 7.15
N CYS A 65 -23.30 -1.01 6.92
CA CYS A 65 -23.90 -2.34 6.81
C CYS A 65 -24.65 -2.76 8.08
N ILE A 66 -24.08 -2.48 9.26
CA ILE A 66 -24.74 -2.76 10.55
C ILE A 66 -26.03 -1.94 10.70
N LEU A 67 -26.02 -0.68 10.26
CA LEU A 67 -27.14 0.24 10.36
C LEU A 67 -28.22 0.02 9.27
N GLN A 68 -28.21 -1.10 8.54
CA GLN A 68 -29.14 -1.37 7.44
C GLN A 68 -30.63 -1.25 7.81
N ASN A 69 -30.99 -1.60 9.04
CA ASN A 69 -32.39 -1.58 9.53
C ASN A 69 -32.83 -0.21 10.06
N GLY A 70 -31.90 0.74 10.19
CA GLY A 70 -32.19 2.10 10.66
C GLY A 70 -32.77 3.02 9.58
N PRO A 71 -32.90 4.33 9.87
CA PRO A 71 -33.29 5.32 8.87
C PRO A 71 -32.29 5.39 7.71
N ARG A 72 -32.73 5.85 6.53
CA ARG A 72 -31.85 5.98 5.37
C ARG A 72 -30.83 7.10 5.58
N LEU A 73 -29.55 6.76 5.49
CA LEU A 73 -28.41 7.66 5.67
C LEU A 73 -27.78 8.12 4.35
N ALA A 74 -28.52 8.03 3.24
CA ALA A 74 -28.02 8.39 1.90
C ALA A 74 -27.54 9.85 1.77
N TRP A 75 -27.96 10.74 2.68
CA TRP A 75 -27.49 12.13 2.75
C TRP A 75 -26.04 12.25 3.24
N LEU A 76 -25.50 11.23 3.92
CA LEU A 76 -24.09 11.20 4.35
C LEU A 76 -23.13 11.11 3.16
N LEU A 77 -23.58 10.63 2.00
CA LEU A 77 -22.73 10.63 0.80
C LEU A 77 -22.37 12.05 0.34
N PRO A 78 -23.33 12.92 -0.05
CA PRO A 78 -22.99 14.27 -0.45
C PRO A 78 -22.34 15.08 0.69
N ALA A 79 -22.78 14.91 1.94
CA ALA A 79 -22.18 15.59 3.09
C ALA A 79 -20.72 15.14 3.32
N GLY A 80 -20.44 13.84 3.20
CA GLY A 80 -19.11 13.27 3.31
C GLY A 80 -18.18 13.70 2.18
N LEU A 81 -18.67 13.68 0.94
CA LEU A 81 -17.91 14.21 -0.21
C LEU A 81 -17.57 15.69 -0.02
N ALA A 82 -18.52 16.50 0.46
CA ALA A 82 -18.28 17.91 0.78
C ALA A 82 -17.25 18.07 1.91
N ALA A 83 -17.34 17.26 2.97
CA ALA A 83 -16.40 17.29 4.08
C ALA A 83 -14.98 16.92 3.64
N VAL A 84 -14.83 15.90 2.78
CA VAL A 84 -13.53 15.51 2.23
C VAL A 84 -12.98 16.59 1.30
N ALA A 85 -13.79 17.14 0.39
CA ALA A 85 -13.37 18.23 -0.49
C ALA A 85 -12.95 19.48 0.32
N ALA A 86 -13.72 19.85 1.34
CA ALA A 86 -13.38 20.94 2.24
C ALA A 86 -12.08 20.65 3.01
N PHE A 87 -11.94 19.45 3.57
CA PHE A 87 -10.73 19.04 4.28
C PHE A 87 -9.50 19.15 3.37
N VAL A 88 -9.54 18.57 2.17
CA VAL A 88 -8.42 18.67 1.22
C VAL A 88 -8.16 20.12 0.84
N TYR A 89 -9.18 20.92 0.57
CA TYR A 89 -9.02 22.34 0.20
C TYR A 89 -8.34 23.16 1.30
N PHE A 90 -8.78 23.03 2.55
CA PHE A 90 -8.23 23.79 3.68
C PHE A 90 -6.91 23.21 4.21
N ALA A 91 -6.68 21.90 4.06
CA ALA A 91 -5.45 21.25 4.53
C ALA A 91 -4.30 21.31 3.52
N ARG A 92 -4.58 21.68 2.26
CA ARG A 92 -3.54 21.99 1.27
C ARG A 92 -2.62 23.10 1.78
N GLY A 93 -1.32 22.84 1.79
CA GLY A 93 -0.31 23.82 2.21
C GLY A 93 -0.12 23.99 3.72
N ILE A 94 -0.81 23.20 4.56
CA ILE A 94 -0.52 23.17 6.01
C ILE A 94 0.80 22.43 6.25
N VAL A 95 1.77 23.12 6.85
CA VAL A 95 3.02 22.52 7.33
C VAL A 95 2.75 21.79 8.63
N VAL A 96 3.03 20.48 8.66
CA VAL A 96 2.84 19.66 9.86
C VAL A 96 4.16 19.43 10.56
N TYR A 97 4.19 19.68 11.86
CA TYR A 97 5.35 19.50 12.71
C TYR A 97 5.09 18.41 13.75
N GLU A 98 5.95 17.39 13.81
CA GLU A 98 6.06 16.51 14.97
C GLU A 98 7.54 16.23 15.25
N ALA A 99 8.03 16.73 16.39
CA ALA A 99 9.36 16.42 16.91
C ALA A 99 9.33 15.04 17.59
N ALA A 100 9.16 13.96 16.83
CA ALA A 100 9.28 12.60 17.37
C ALA A 100 10.75 12.14 17.32
N GLY A 101 11.29 11.64 18.44
CA GLY A 101 12.68 11.18 18.51
C GLY A 101 12.95 9.84 17.80
N ALA A 102 11.94 8.96 17.72
CA ALA A 102 12.10 7.56 17.32
C ALA A 102 11.90 7.28 15.80
N VAL A 103 11.31 8.22 15.06
CA VAL A 103 11.06 8.11 13.61
C VAL A 103 11.53 9.39 12.94
N HIS A 104 12.28 9.25 11.83
CA HIS A 104 12.66 10.41 11.03
C HIS A 104 11.57 10.74 10.00
N TYR A 105 11.08 11.98 10.02
CA TYR A 105 10.13 12.49 9.03
C TYR A 105 10.82 13.49 8.11
N TRP A 106 10.69 13.28 6.79
CA TRP A 106 11.17 14.22 5.77
C TRP A 106 10.20 15.39 5.62
N LEU A 107 10.29 16.35 6.55
CA LEU A 107 9.56 17.61 6.48
C LEU A 107 10.46 18.68 5.86
N GLN A 108 10.81 18.54 4.58
CA GLN A 108 11.44 19.65 3.86
C GLN A 108 10.31 20.59 3.44
N ASP A 109 10.22 21.75 4.09
CA ASP A 109 9.37 22.86 3.64
C ASP A 109 10.20 24.11 3.41
N ARG A 110 9.71 24.95 2.48
CA ARG A 110 10.03 26.38 2.46
C ARG A 110 9.80 26.92 3.87
N PRO A 111 10.67 27.79 4.41
CA PRO A 111 10.44 28.34 5.74
C PRO A 111 9.04 28.96 5.76
N ALA A 112 8.16 28.38 6.57
CA ALA A 112 6.84 28.90 6.85
C ALA A 112 7.03 30.35 7.27
N SER A 113 6.36 31.29 6.59
CA SER A 113 6.15 32.59 7.22
C SER A 113 5.44 32.33 8.55
N SER A 114 5.66 33.18 9.55
CA SER A 114 5.08 33.06 10.89
C SER A 114 3.54 33.05 10.93
N GLU A 115 2.88 33.20 9.78
CA GLU A 115 1.43 33.25 9.61
C GLU A 115 0.81 31.95 9.05
N THR A 116 1.62 30.93 8.74
CA THR A 116 1.10 29.67 8.17
C THR A 116 0.39 28.85 9.27
N PRO A 117 -0.91 28.50 9.12
CA PRO A 117 -1.62 27.74 10.14
C PRO A 117 -0.96 26.38 10.38
N GLN A 118 -0.68 26.05 11.63
CA GLN A 118 -0.10 24.76 12.02
C GLN A 118 -1.19 23.82 12.54
N MET A 119 -1.22 22.59 12.03
CA MET A 119 -2.08 21.53 12.55
C MET A 119 -1.22 20.35 12.98
N SER A 120 -1.52 19.77 14.15
CA SER A 120 -0.81 18.56 14.58
C SER A 120 -1.10 17.39 13.63
N LEU A 121 -0.12 16.49 13.47
CA LEU A 121 -0.23 15.30 12.64
C LEU A 121 -1.43 14.44 13.06
N PHE A 122 -1.64 14.29 14.37
CA PHE A 122 -2.77 13.56 14.95
C PHE A 122 -4.14 14.17 14.59
N VAL A 123 -4.32 15.49 14.77
CA VAL A 123 -5.60 16.16 14.46
C VAL A 123 -5.89 16.06 12.96
N SER A 124 -4.86 16.24 12.12
CA SER A 124 -4.98 16.07 10.67
C SER A 124 -5.46 14.68 10.29
N GLY A 125 -4.85 13.64 10.87
CA GLY A 125 -5.27 12.26 10.66
C GLY A 125 -6.70 12.01 11.12
N LEU A 126 -7.07 12.45 12.32
CA LEU A 126 -8.41 12.24 12.85
C LEU A 126 -9.50 12.91 11.98
N LEU A 127 -9.27 14.14 11.53
CA LEU A 127 -10.21 14.84 10.63
C LEU A 127 -10.31 14.14 9.27
N ALA A 128 -9.19 13.70 8.70
CA ALA A 128 -9.16 12.93 7.46
C ALA A 128 -9.95 11.62 7.60
N PHE A 129 -9.77 10.90 8.71
CA PHE A 129 -10.49 9.67 9.01
C PHE A 129 -12.00 9.91 9.10
N LEU A 130 -12.42 10.88 9.92
CA LEU A 130 -13.84 11.17 10.12
C LEU A 130 -14.52 11.62 8.82
N ALA A 131 -13.91 12.54 8.09
CA ALA A 131 -14.45 13.02 6.81
C ALA A 131 -14.57 11.88 5.80
N SER A 132 -13.54 11.04 5.71
CA SER A 132 -13.49 9.94 4.73
C SER A 132 -14.45 8.81 5.08
N ALA A 133 -14.77 8.55 6.35
CA ALA A 133 -15.68 7.47 6.74
C ALA A 133 -17.15 7.74 6.37
N LEU A 134 -17.61 8.99 6.43
CA LEU A 134 -19.01 9.39 6.19
C LEU A 134 -19.62 8.88 4.88
N PRO A 135 -19.00 9.05 3.69
CA PRO A 135 -19.58 8.56 2.45
C PRO A 135 -19.73 7.04 2.44
N PHE A 136 -18.79 6.30 3.06
CA PHE A 136 -18.87 4.84 3.14
C PHE A 136 -19.97 4.35 4.09
N VAL A 137 -20.37 5.12 5.10
CA VAL A 137 -21.56 4.80 5.91
C VAL A 137 -22.82 4.77 5.04
N ALA A 138 -22.99 5.77 4.16
CA ALA A 138 -24.11 5.78 3.22
C ALA A 138 -24.05 4.60 2.25
N MET A 139 -22.87 4.32 1.68
CA MET A 139 -22.69 3.25 0.72
C MET A 139 -22.87 1.86 1.32
N GLY A 140 -22.32 1.61 2.52
CA GLY A 140 -22.43 0.34 3.23
C GLY A 140 -23.86 0.02 3.63
N GLN A 141 -24.63 1.04 4.04
CA GLN A 141 -26.04 0.86 4.36
C GLN A 141 -26.86 0.49 3.13
N GLU A 142 -26.61 1.14 1.99
CA GLU A 142 -27.30 0.84 0.74
C GLU A 142 -26.88 -0.51 0.16
N LEU A 143 -25.59 -0.86 0.25
CA LEU A 143 -25.06 -2.17 -0.15
C LEU A 143 -25.80 -3.29 0.60
N ALA A 144 -25.81 -3.24 1.93
CA ALA A 144 -26.41 -4.25 2.78
C ALA A 144 -27.93 -4.41 2.52
N ARG A 145 -28.67 -3.30 2.41
CA ARG A 145 -30.11 -3.32 2.08
C ARG A 145 -30.42 -3.92 0.71
N ARG A 146 -29.52 -3.77 -0.27
CA ARG A 146 -29.69 -4.38 -1.60
C ARG A 146 -29.34 -5.85 -1.56
N MET A 147 -28.27 -6.23 -0.87
CA MET A 147 -27.88 -7.62 -0.73
C MET A 147 -28.96 -8.46 -0.04
N ASP A 148 -29.66 -7.91 0.97
CA ASP A 148 -30.76 -8.58 1.67
C ASP A 148 -31.98 -8.94 0.78
N GLN A 149 -32.03 -8.42 -0.45
CA GLN A 149 -33.07 -8.75 -1.44
C GLN A 149 -32.79 -10.06 -2.19
N PHE A 150 -31.57 -10.61 -2.08
CA PHE A 150 -31.14 -11.79 -2.82
C PHE A 150 -30.64 -12.90 -1.88
N PRO A 151 -30.49 -14.13 -2.38
CA PRO A 151 -29.76 -15.17 -1.64
C PRO A 151 -28.34 -14.72 -1.30
N ARG A 152 -27.89 -15.00 -0.08
CA ARG A 152 -26.68 -14.41 0.54
C ARG A 152 -25.44 -14.59 -0.34
N LEU A 153 -25.19 -15.81 -0.80
CA LEU A 153 -24.02 -16.11 -1.63
C LEU A 153 -24.13 -15.51 -3.03
N THR A 154 -25.35 -15.37 -3.59
CA THR A 154 -25.58 -14.68 -4.86
C THR A 154 -25.32 -13.19 -4.72
N ALA A 155 -25.82 -12.57 -3.65
CA ALA A 155 -25.56 -11.17 -3.34
C ALA A 155 -24.06 -10.91 -3.17
N TYR A 156 -23.38 -11.76 -2.40
CA TYR A 156 -21.94 -11.69 -2.18
C TYR A 156 -21.13 -11.89 -3.47
N SER A 157 -21.57 -12.77 -4.38
CA SER A 157 -20.96 -12.88 -5.71
C SER A 157 -21.06 -11.58 -6.53
N TRP A 158 -22.19 -10.88 -6.48
CA TRP A 158 -22.33 -9.59 -7.17
C TRP A 158 -21.52 -8.48 -6.51
N ASP A 159 -21.40 -8.49 -5.19
CA ASP A 159 -20.52 -7.59 -4.44
C ASP A 159 -19.06 -7.78 -4.88
N ILE A 160 -18.54 -9.01 -4.81
CA ILE A 160 -17.18 -9.32 -5.25
C ILE A 160 -16.97 -8.97 -6.73
N ALA A 161 -17.94 -9.26 -7.61
CA ALA A 161 -17.83 -8.92 -9.03
C ALA A 161 -17.76 -7.41 -9.26
N GLY A 162 -18.52 -6.61 -8.50
CA GLY A 162 -18.44 -5.16 -8.51
C GLY A 162 -17.10 -4.63 -8.01
N SER A 163 -16.57 -5.23 -6.94
CA SER A 163 -15.23 -4.94 -6.43
C SER A 163 -14.15 -5.28 -7.48
N ILE A 164 -14.18 -6.45 -8.12
CA ILE A 164 -13.23 -6.79 -9.20
C ILE A 164 -13.29 -5.76 -10.33
N ALA A 165 -14.49 -5.36 -10.76
CA ALA A 165 -14.66 -4.33 -11.78
C ALA A 165 -14.07 -2.98 -11.34
N GLY A 166 -14.22 -2.61 -10.06
CA GLY A 166 -13.61 -1.41 -9.50
C GLY A 166 -12.08 -1.47 -9.46
N THR A 167 -11.48 -2.60 -9.08
CA THR A 167 -10.02 -2.80 -9.09
C THR A 167 -9.47 -2.66 -10.50
N VAL A 168 -10.11 -3.32 -11.47
CA VAL A 168 -9.70 -3.26 -12.89
C VAL A 168 -9.84 -1.84 -13.45
N ALA A 169 -10.95 -1.15 -13.14
CA ALA A 169 -11.13 0.24 -13.56
C ALA A 169 -10.06 1.16 -12.95
N ALA A 170 -9.72 0.97 -11.68
CA ALA A 170 -8.67 1.73 -11.03
C ALA A 170 -7.29 1.48 -11.63
N ALA A 171 -6.97 0.23 -11.96
CA ALA A 171 -5.73 -0.14 -12.66
C ALA A 171 -5.69 0.48 -14.07
N ALA A 172 -6.79 0.46 -14.81
CA ALA A 172 -6.90 1.12 -16.11
C ALA A 172 -6.70 2.64 -15.99
N CYS A 173 -7.29 3.27 -14.98
CA CYS A 173 -7.08 4.69 -14.72
C CYS A 173 -5.62 5.00 -14.33
N ALA A 174 -4.95 4.16 -13.55
CA ALA A 174 -3.53 4.32 -13.23
C ALA A 174 -2.66 4.21 -14.49
N TYR A 175 -2.94 3.22 -15.35
CA TYR A 175 -2.26 3.05 -16.65
C TYR A 175 -2.44 4.29 -17.56
N LEU A 176 -3.65 4.86 -17.58
CA LEU A 176 -3.97 6.03 -18.38
C LEU A 176 -3.56 7.36 -17.73
N ALA A 177 -2.84 7.33 -16.59
CA ALA A 177 -2.48 8.53 -15.83
C ALA A 177 -3.71 9.41 -15.47
N ALA A 178 -4.89 8.79 -15.30
CA ALA A 178 -6.12 9.49 -15.04
C ALA A 178 -6.12 10.07 -13.61
N PRO A 179 -6.43 11.37 -13.45
CA PRO A 179 -6.33 12.04 -12.17
C PRO A 179 -7.37 11.52 -11.15
N PRO A 180 -6.99 11.22 -9.90
CA PRO A 180 -7.89 10.73 -8.85
C PRO A 180 -9.04 11.70 -8.52
N TRP A 181 -8.86 13.01 -8.70
CA TRP A 181 -9.91 14.01 -8.44
C TRP A 181 -11.13 13.87 -9.37
N ALA A 182 -11.00 13.19 -10.52
CA ALA A 182 -12.12 12.97 -11.44
C ALA A 182 -13.05 11.84 -10.99
N TRP A 183 -12.58 10.93 -10.15
CA TRP A 183 -13.31 9.71 -9.80
C TRP A 183 -14.48 9.95 -8.84
N PRO A 184 -14.41 10.88 -7.85
CA PRO A 184 -15.59 11.26 -7.08
C PRO A 184 -16.74 11.76 -7.95
N MET A 185 -16.47 12.45 -9.06
CA MET A 185 -17.49 12.83 -10.03
C MET A 185 -18.08 11.62 -10.78
N LEU A 186 -17.24 10.67 -11.20
CA LEU A 186 -17.70 9.41 -11.79
C LEU A 186 -18.64 8.66 -10.83
N VAL A 187 -18.24 8.52 -9.57
CA VAL A 187 -19.04 7.90 -8.51
C VAL A 187 -20.33 8.68 -8.29
N ALA A 188 -20.29 10.01 -8.25
CA ALA A 188 -21.47 10.86 -8.08
C ALA A 188 -22.49 10.69 -9.23
N VAL A 189 -22.02 10.57 -10.46
CA VAL A 189 -22.86 10.30 -11.64
C VAL A 189 -23.52 8.93 -11.51
N ILE A 190 -22.74 7.86 -11.32
CA ILE A 190 -23.28 6.50 -11.20
C ILE A 190 -24.28 6.45 -10.04
N TRP A 191 -23.92 6.98 -8.88
CA TRP A 191 -24.78 7.00 -7.71
C TRP A 191 -26.10 7.74 -7.98
N SER A 192 -26.05 8.91 -8.61
CA SER A 192 -27.23 9.73 -8.85
C SER A 192 -28.22 9.09 -9.82
N PHE A 193 -27.74 8.42 -10.86
CA PHE A 193 -28.61 7.84 -11.90
C PHE A 193 -29.02 6.39 -11.63
N VAL A 194 -28.19 5.61 -10.92
CA VAL A 194 -28.45 4.18 -10.65
C VAL A 194 -29.04 3.93 -9.27
N ILE A 195 -28.62 4.71 -8.26
CA ILE A 195 -28.85 4.37 -6.84
C ILE A 195 -29.81 5.38 -6.17
N ALA A 196 -29.59 6.68 -6.37
CA ALA A 196 -30.33 7.73 -5.71
C ALA A 196 -31.78 7.84 -6.19
N ARG A 197 -32.70 7.95 -5.23
CA ARG A 197 -34.15 8.03 -5.46
C ARG A 197 -34.73 9.44 -5.38
N SER A 198 -34.07 10.37 -4.68
CA SER A 198 -34.52 11.75 -4.48
C SER A 198 -33.76 12.70 -5.39
N TRP A 199 -34.46 13.64 -6.03
CA TRP A 199 -33.84 14.66 -6.87
C TRP A 199 -32.89 15.57 -6.06
N VAL A 200 -33.23 15.87 -4.80
CA VAL A 200 -32.38 16.67 -3.89
C VAL A 200 -31.06 15.94 -3.62
N LEU A 201 -31.11 14.64 -3.38
CA LEU A 201 -29.88 13.85 -3.15
C LEU A 201 -29.06 13.72 -4.43
N ARG A 202 -29.71 13.61 -5.60
CA ARG A 202 -29.01 13.59 -6.89
C ARG A 202 -28.27 14.89 -7.14
N THR A 203 -28.95 16.02 -7.02
CA THR A 203 -28.33 17.34 -7.24
C THR A 203 -27.22 17.62 -6.23
N ALA A 204 -27.44 17.31 -4.95
CA ALA A 204 -26.41 17.46 -3.92
C ALA A 204 -25.19 16.57 -4.19
N THR A 205 -25.37 15.30 -4.57
CA THR A 205 -24.26 14.38 -4.84
C THR A 205 -23.49 14.79 -6.10
N LEU A 206 -24.18 15.22 -7.16
CA LEU A 206 -23.53 15.75 -8.36
C LEU A 206 -22.75 17.04 -8.08
N ALA A 207 -23.32 17.96 -7.29
CA ALA A 207 -22.66 19.21 -6.94
C ALA A 207 -21.39 18.97 -6.11
N THR A 208 -21.45 18.08 -5.11
CA THR A 208 -20.27 17.78 -4.28
C THR A 208 -19.25 16.89 -5.00
N GLY A 209 -19.69 16.01 -5.91
CA GLY A 209 -18.79 15.31 -6.83
C GLY A 209 -18.06 16.27 -7.78
N ALA A 210 -18.77 17.25 -8.33
CA ALA A 210 -18.20 18.28 -9.20
C ALA A 210 -17.23 19.21 -8.45
N ALA A 211 -17.40 19.41 -7.14
CA ALA A 211 -16.47 20.20 -6.34
C ALA A 211 -15.03 19.67 -6.41
N PHE A 212 -14.83 18.35 -6.52
CA PHE A 212 -13.49 17.77 -6.67
C PHE A 212 -12.78 18.19 -7.96
N LEU A 213 -13.50 18.61 -9.01
CA LEU A 213 -12.90 19.11 -10.25
C LEU A 213 -12.08 20.38 -10.03
N MET A 214 -12.31 21.11 -8.92
CA MET A 214 -11.47 22.25 -8.55
C MET A 214 -10.00 21.87 -8.36
N PHE A 215 -9.73 20.60 -8.03
CA PHE A 215 -8.38 20.06 -7.83
C PHE A 215 -7.66 19.73 -9.14
N ALA A 216 -8.31 19.93 -10.29
CA ALA A 216 -7.64 19.97 -11.58
C ALA A 216 -6.72 21.20 -11.71
N ALA A 217 -7.02 22.28 -10.99
CA ALA A 217 -6.16 23.46 -10.94
C ALA A 217 -4.95 23.19 -10.05
N SER A 218 -3.75 23.45 -10.58
CA SER A 218 -2.49 23.35 -9.86
C SER A 218 -1.67 24.62 -10.08
N ALA A 219 -0.97 25.08 -9.04
CA ALA A 219 -0.11 26.26 -9.12
C ALA A 219 1.12 26.04 -10.02
N HIS A 220 1.55 24.77 -10.14
CA HIS A 220 2.69 24.35 -10.94
C HIS A 220 2.22 23.36 -12.00
N PRO A 221 2.88 23.31 -13.17
CA PRO A 221 2.69 22.22 -14.12
C PRO A 221 2.78 20.86 -13.42
N SER A 222 1.76 20.03 -13.61
CA SER A 222 1.60 18.78 -12.88
C SER A 222 1.20 17.63 -13.80
N ALA A 223 1.59 16.42 -13.40
CA ALA A 223 1.23 15.19 -14.05
C ALA A 223 0.93 14.12 -12.98
N TRP A 224 -0.08 13.30 -13.23
CA TRP A 224 -0.35 12.13 -12.41
C TRP A 224 0.37 10.94 -13.02
N SER A 225 1.30 10.34 -12.27
CA SER A 225 1.85 9.04 -12.60
C SER A 225 0.97 7.93 -11.98
N PRO A 226 1.21 6.65 -12.30
CA PRO A 226 0.58 5.55 -11.57
C PRO A 226 0.86 5.59 -10.06
N TYR A 227 1.95 6.23 -9.64
CA TYR A 227 2.42 6.28 -8.26
C TYR A 227 2.06 7.59 -7.54
N TYR A 228 2.21 8.73 -8.23
CA TYR A 228 2.31 10.03 -7.58
C TYR A 228 1.64 11.18 -8.35
N LEU A 229 1.37 12.27 -7.65
CA LEU A 229 1.25 13.59 -8.24
C LEU A 229 2.66 14.21 -8.37
N VAL A 230 3.14 14.39 -9.60
CA VAL A 230 4.44 14.97 -9.91
C VAL A 230 4.24 16.41 -10.36
N GLN A 231 4.94 17.36 -9.73
CA GLN A 231 4.86 18.79 -10.04
C GLN A 231 6.27 19.33 -10.27
N HIS A 232 6.40 20.39 -11.07
CA HIS A 232 7.70 21.02 -11.29
C HIS A 232 7.64 22.54 -11.47
N GLU A 233 8.76 23.19 -11.19
CA GLU A 233 8.98 24.62 -11.37
C GLU A 233 10.36 24.82 -12.00
N ARG A 234 10.49 25.79 -12.91
CA ARG A 234 11.78 26.17 -13.49
C ARG A 234 12.49 27.12 -12.54
N GLU A 235 13.75 26.83 -12.26
CA GLU A 235 14.65 27.66 -11.44
C GLU A 235 15.95 27.96 -12.22
N PRO A 236 16.75 28.95 -11.81
CA PRO A 236 18.00 29.29 -12.50
C PRO A 236 18.98 28.11 -12.67
N GLU A 237 18.97 27.18 -11.73
CA GLU A 237 19.82 25.98 -11.69
C GLU A 237 19.25 24.81 -12.51
N GLY A 238 17.99 24.89 -12.98
CA GLY A 238 17.32 23.82 -13.73
C GLY A 238 15.84 23.67 -13.38
N LEU A 239 15.41 22.47 -12.98
CA LEU A 239 14.04 22.19 -12.53
C LEU A 239 14.01 21.77 -11.07
N ARG A 240 13.06 22.31 -10.32
CA ARG A 240 12.68 21.77 -9.02
C ARG A 240 11.48 20.84 -9.20
N VAL A 241 11.55 19.63 -8.66
CA VAL A 241 10.50 18.61 -8.76
C VAL A 241 9.94 18.28 -7.38
N TRP A 242 8.61 18.24 -7.28
CA TRP A 242 7.87 17.78 -6.12
C TRP A 242 7.05 16.54 -6.46
N VAL A 243 6.91 15.68 -5.46
CA VAL A 243 6.08 14.49 -5.49
C VAL A 243 5.15 14.54 -4.28
N ASN A 244 3.84 14.43 -4.50
CA ASN A 244 2.82 14.48 -3.44
C ASN A 244 3.01 15.66 -2.47
N SER A 245 3.19 16.86 -3.01
CA SER A 245 3.42 18.11 -2.24
C SER A 245 4.70 18.13 -1.39
N SER A 246 5.65 17.22 -1.63
CA SER A 246 6.95 17.17 -0.95
C SER A 246 8.08 17.36 -1.96
N PHE A 247 9.13 18.10 -1.56
CA PHE A 247 10.31 18.22 -2.41
C PHE A 247 10.89 16.81 -2.65
N HIS A 248 11.28 16.54 -3.89
CA HIS A 248 11.76 15.23 -4.28
C HIS A 248 13.18 15.31 -4.84
N GLN A 249 13.40 16.09 -5.90
CA GLN A 249 14.71 16.24 -6.53
C GLN A 249 14.82 17.51 -7.38
N PHE A 250 16.04 17.84 -7.80
CA PHE A 250 16.29 18.80 -8.87
C PHE A 250 16.65 18.05 -10.17
N ALA A 251 16.27 18.59 -11.33
CA ALA A 251 16.90 18.28 -12.61
C ALA A 251 17.86 19.43 -12.93
N LEU A 252 19.13 19.28 -12.58
CA LEU A 252 20.10 20.36 -12.65
C LEU A 252 20.64 20.52 -14.07
N ASP A 253 20.91 21.76 -14.45
CA ASP A 253 21.73 22.07 -15.62
C ASP A 253 23.19 21.78 -15.30
N MET A 254 23.64 20.55 -15.56
CA MET A 254 24.96 20.06 -15.17
C MET A 254 26.12 20.74 -15.93
N ASP A 255 25.81 21.52 -16.98
CA ASP A 255 26.79 22.31 -17.73
C ASP A 255 27.08 23.68 -17.07
N ARG A 256 26.31 24.07 -16.04
CA ARG A 256 26.44 25.36 -15.33
C ARG A 256 27.37 25.27 -14.12
N ASP A 257 28.66 25.21 -14.40
CA ASP A 257 29.71 25.15 -13.37
C ASP A 257 29.86 26.46 -12.55
N ASP A 258 29.24 27.55 -13.00
CA ASP A 258 29.18 28.84 -12.32
C ASP A 258 28.26 28.84 -11.09
N LEU A 259 27.39 27.83 -10.96
CA LEU A 259 26.41 27.74 -9.88
C LEU A 259 26.92 26.82 -8.75
N PRO A 260 27.08 27.31 -7.51
CA PRO A 260 27.61 26.49 -6.41
C PRO A 260 26.81 25.22 -6.13
N LEU A 261 25.47 25.25 -6.30
CA LEU A 261 24.62 24.07 -6.12
C LEU A 261 24.93 22.97 -7.14
N VAL A 262 25.13 23.35 -8.40
CA VAL A 262 25.45 22.41 -9.50
C VAL A 262 26.82 21.81 -9.28
N GLN A 263 27.83 22.66 -9.08
CA GLN A 263 29.21 22.22 -8.82
C GLN A 263 29.28 21.27 -7.62
N ASN A 264 28.62 21.64 -6.52
CA ASN A 264 28.66 20.85 -5.29
C ASN A 264 27.91 19.52 -5.41
N THR A 265 26.79 19.48 -6.14
CA THR A 265 26.08 18.23 -6.45
C THR A 265 26.93 17.34 -7.35
N ALA A 266 27.47 17.88 -8.45
CA ALA A 266 28.30 17.15 -9.41
C ALA A 266 29.53 16.52 -8.74
N GLN A 267 30.25 17.29 -7.91
CA GLN A 267 31.42 16.79 -7.16
C GLN A 267 31.06 15.63 -6.25
N ARG A 268 29.92 15.70 -5.55
CA ARG A 268 29.52 14.62 -4.62
C ARG A 268 29.10 13.36 -5.35
N PHE A 269 28.35 13.53 -6.43
CA PHE A 269 27.93 12.40 -7.25
C PHE A 269 29.12 11.78 -8.01
N ALA A 270 30.22 12.51 -8.20
CA ALA A 270 31.44 11.99 -8.80
C ALA A 270 32.25 11.08 -7.85
N ILE A 271 32.04 11.17 -6.53
CA ILE A 271 32.88 10.48 -5.53
C ILE A 271 33.05 8.97 -5.79
N PRO A 272 31.99 8.18 -6.05
CA PRO A 272 32.17 6.75 -6.36
C PRO A 272 32.97 6.50 -7.63
N TYR A 273 32.91 7.40 -8.61
CA TYR A 273 33.70 7.33 -9.85
C TYR A 273 35.16 7.68 -9.59
N ASP A 274 35.43 8.68 -8.75
CA ASP A 274 36.78 9.04 -8.31
C ASP A 274 37.42 7.85 -7.59
N ARG A 275 36.71 7.24 -6.63
CA ARG A 275 37.16 6.04 -5.93
C ARG A 275 37.38 4.86 -6.87
N TYR A 276 36.49 4.66 -7.83
CA TYR A 276 36.71 3.65 -8.85
C TYR A 276 38.03 3.88 -9.59
N ARG A 277 38.30 5.10 -10.06
CA ARG A 277 39.57 5.42 -10.75
C ARG A 277 40.78 5.25 -9.85
N ASP A 278 40.71 5.65 -8.59
CA ASP A 278 41.80 5.50 -7.61
C ASP A 278 42.24 4.03 -7.51
N HIS A 279 41.28 3.09 -7.48
CA HIS A 279 41.55 1.66 -7.39
C HIS A 279 41.87 0.98 -8.72
N HIS A 280 41.50 1.59 -9.85
CA HIS A 280 41.68 1.01 -11.20
C HIS A 280 42.73 1.75 -12.04
N GLY A 281 43.71 2.38 -11.39
CA GLY A 281 44.85 3.02 -12.07
C GLY A 281 44.44 4.16 -13.02
N GLY A 282 43.39 4.91 -12.66
CA GLY A 282 42.84 6.01 -13.45
C GLY A 282 41.79 5.61 -14.47
N GLN A 283 41.45 4.32 -14.60
CA GLN A 283 40.43 3.86 -15.56
C GLN A 283 39.02 4.14 -15.05
N SER A 284 38.18 4.72 -15.91
CA SER A 284 36.76 4.96 -15.63
C SER A 284 35.93 3.66 -15.71
N PRO A 285 34.85 3.55 -14.92
CA PRO A 285 33.93 2.42 -15.02
C PRO A 285 33.18 2.48 -16.35
N ARG A 286 33.22 1.40 -17.14
CA ARG A 286 32.63 1.39 -18.49
C ARG A 286 31.14 1.12 -18.45
N ARG A 287 30.71 0.16 -17.62
CA ARG A 287 29.31 -0.26 -17.46
C ARG A 287 28.80 0.17 -16.10
N VAL A 288 27.93 1.18 -16.09
CA VAL A 288 27.37 1.76 -14.87
C VAL A 288 25.89 1.43 -14.77
N LEU A 289 25.45 0.98 -13.59
CA LEU A 289 24.04 0.84 -13.25
C LEU A 289 23.66 1.95 -12.28
N ILE A 290 22.64 2.72 -12.58
CA ILE A 290 22.08 3.75 -11.70
C ILE A 290 20.68 3.31 -11.29
N LEU A 291 20.50 3.06 -10.00
CA LEU A 291 19.21 2.72 -9.40
C LEU A 291 18.58 4.00 -8.84
N GLY A 292 17.40 4.39 -9.32
CA GLY A 292 16.73 5.63 -8.94
C GLY A 292 17.21 6.82 -9.77
N ALA A 293 17.37 6.63 -11.07
CA ALA A 293 17.98 7.62 -11.96
C ALA A 293 17.21 8.96 -12.04
N GLY A 294 15.91 8.96 -11.69
CA GLY A 294 15.12 10.18 -11.52
C GLY A 294 15.11 11.04 -12.79
N THR A 295 15.39 12.31 -12.62
CA THR A 295 15.43 13.29 -13.72
C THR A 295 16.75 13.29 -14.50
N GLY A 296 17.74 12.46 -14.12
CA GLY A 296 18.94 12.19 -14.91
C GLY A 296 20.25 12.85 -14.45
N ASN A 297 20.30 13.47 -13.27
CA ASN A 297 21.54 14.08 -12.76
C ASN A 297 22.67 13.05 -12.62
N ASP A 298 22.40 11.89 -12.03
CA ASP A 298 23.38 10.80 -11.91
C ASP A 298 23.82 10.26 -13.27
N VAL A 299 22.93 10.26 -14.26
CA VAL A 299 23.24 9.86 -15.64
C VAL A 299 24.25 10.84 -16.25
N ASN A 300 24.03 12.16 -16.10
CA ASN A 300 25.01 13.17 -16.52
C ASN A 300 26.38 12.92 -15.89
N VAL A 301 26.41 12.66 -14.58
CA VAL A 301 27.67 12.43 -13.86
C VAL A 301 28.35 11.15 -14.34
N ALA A 302 27.61 10.08 -14.61
CA ALA A 302 28.16 8.85 -15.17
C ALA A 302 28.80 9.08 -16.54
N LEU A 303 28.09 9.79 -17.43
CA LEU A 303 28.57 10.10 -18.79
C LEU A 303 29.80 11.00 -18.76
N ALA A 304 29.81 12.01 -17.88
CA ALA A 304 30.93 12.92 -17.68
C ALA A 304 32.16 12.21 -17.09
N ASN A 305 31.95 11.14 -16.31
CA ASN A 305 33.03 10.32 -15.74
C ASN A 305 33.47 9.17 -16.66
N GLY A 306 33.07 9.18 -17.94
CA GLY A 306 33.60 8.27 -18.96
C GLY A 306 32.88 6.93 -19.08
N ALA A 307 31.66 6.82 -18.57
CA ALA A 307 30.84 5.61 -18.79
C ALA A 307 30.58 5.39 -20.30
N GLU A 308 30.78 4.16 -20.75
CA GLU A 308 30.53 3.70 -22.12
C GLU A 308 29.10 3.16 -22.28
N ARG A 309 28.52 2.64 -21.19
CA ARG A 309 27.13 2.24 -21.09
C ARG A 309 26.57 2.54 -19.70
N VAL A 310 25.42 3.20 -19.65
CA VAL A 310 24.69 3.53 -18.43
C VAL A 310 23.32 2.88 -18.48
N VAL A 311 23.02 1.99 -17.54
CA VAL A 311 21.66 1.50 -17.34
C VAL A 311 21.00 2.33 -16.24
N ALA A 312 19.97 3.08 -16.59
CA ALA A 312 19.22 3.96 -15.70
C ALA A 312 17.89 3.31 -15.32
N VAL A 313 17.77 2.83 -14.08
CA VAL A 313 16.55 2.22 -13.55
C VAL A 313 15.74 3.29 -12.81
N GLU A 314 14.49 3.50 -13.23
CA GLU A 314 13.54 4.43 -12.62
C GLU A 314 12.16 3.78 -12.54
N ILE A 315 11.48 3.90 -11.39
CA ILE A 315 10.17 3.25 -11.21
C ILE A 315 9.03 4.13 -11.74
N ASP A 316 9.16 5.46 -11.66
CA ASP A 316 8.11 6.40 -12.03
C ASP A 316 8.27 6.93 -13.47
N PRO A 317 7.34 6.58 -14.39
CA PRO A 317 7.41 7.02 -15.78
C PRO A 317 7.28 8.54 -15.95
N ALA A 318 6.58 9.25 -15.06
CA ALA A 318 6.41 10.70 -15.15
C ALA A 318 7.68 11.47 -14.73
N ILE A 319 8.43 10.96 -13.75
CA ILE A 319 9.72 11.52 -13.35
C ILE A 319 10.75 11.33 -14.48
N TYR A 320 10.80 10.13 -15.04
CA TYR A 320 11.62 9.85 -16.23
C TYR A 320 11.24 10.78 -17.40
N ASP A 321 9.96 10.91 -17.73
CA ASP A 321 9.52 11.76 -18.85
C ASP A 321 9.86 13.24 -18.61
N LEU A 322 9.83 13.69 -17.34
CA LEU A 322 10.31 15.01 -16.94
C LEU A 322 11.79 15.19 -17.26
N GLY A 323 12.62 14.23 -16.86
CA GLY A 323 14.05 14.22 -17.18
C GLY A 323 14.32 14.23 -18.68
N ARG A 324 13.67 13.33 -19.44
CA ARG A 324 13.85 13.22 -20.89
C ARG A 324 13.45 14.49 -21.66
N ARG A 325 12.36 15.14 -21.24
CA ARG A 325 11.81 16.28 -22.00
C ARG A 325 12.38 17.62 -21.54
N LEU A 326 12.63 17.77 -20.24
CA LEU A 326 12.85 19.07 -19.62
C LEU A 326 14.17 19.20 -18.86
N ASN A 327 14.93 18.11 -18.61
CA ASN A 327 16.29 18.26 -18.09
C ASN A 327 17.13 19.07 -19.11
N PRO A 328 17.75 20.20 -18.70
CA PRO A 328 18.49 21.09 -19.61
C PRO A 328 19.56 20.37 -20.44
N THR A 329 20.25 19.40 -19.84
CA THR A 329 21.37 18.66 -20.45
C THR A 329 20.96 17.41 -21.21
N ARG A 330 19.66 17.04 -21.16
CA ARG A 330 19.06 15.91 -21.90
C ARG A 330 19.86 14.58 -21.82
N PRO A 331 20.29 14.12 -20.63
CA PRO A 331 21.14 12.92 -20.49
C PRO A 331 20.53 11.66 -21.10
N TYR A 332 19.21 11.53 -21.05
CA TYR A 332 18.49 10.36 -21.55
C TYR A 332 18.46 10.23 -23.08
N ASP A 333 18.90 11.26 -23.82
CA ASP A 333 19.00 11.20 -25.28
C ASP A 333 20.36 10.65 -25.74
N ASP A 334 21.34 10.47 -24.84
CA ASP A 334 22.66 9.92 -25.17
C ASP A 334 22.54 8.42 -25.52
N PRO A 335 23.11 7.95 -26.65
CA PRO A 335 22.99 6.56 -27.10
C PRO A 335 23.65 5.53 -26.16
N ARG A 336 24.51 5.99 -25.23
CA ARG A 336 25.11 5.14 -24.19
C ARG A 336 24.14 4.84 -23.05
N VAL A 337 23.00 5.53 -22.98
CA VAL A 337 22.04 5.42 -21.88
C VAL A 337 20.90 4.49 -22.27
N GLU A 338 20.67 3.49 -21.43
CA GLU A 338 19.56 2.55 -21.54
C GLU A 338 18.64 2.71 -20.34
N VAL A 339 17.38 3.09 -20.59
CA VAL A 339 16.42 3.33 -19.51
C VAL A 339 15.58 2.08 -19.27
N ARG A 340 15.44 1.70 -18.00
CA ARG A 340 14.61 0.59 -17.54
C ARG A 340 13.56 1.11 -16.56
N LEU A 341 12.30 1.08 -16.98
CA LEU A 341 11.17 1.39 -16.12
C LEU A 341 10.83 0.18 -15.25
N ASP A 342 11.51 0.04 -14.12
CA ASP A 342 11.42 -1.12 -13.23
C ASP A 342 11.66 -0.72 -11.76
N ASP A 343 11.25 -1.59 -10.85
CA ASP A 343 11.59 -1.52 -9.42
C ASP A 343 13.07 -1.89 -9.22
N ALA A 344 13.83 -1.08 -8.49
CA ALA A 344 15.27 -1.29 -8.30
C ALA A 344 15.60 -2.63 -7.63
N ARG A 345 14.79 -3.07 -6.66
CA ARG A 345 14.97 -4.36 -5.97
C ARG A 345 14.71 -5.51 -6.95
N HIS A 346 13.65 -5.42 -7.75
CA HIS A 346 13.34 -6.41 -8.78
C HIS A 346 14.43 -6.48 -9.85
N TYR A 347 14.93 -5.33 -10.33
CA TYR A 347 15.98 -5.26 -11.34
C TYR A 347 17.29 -5.90 -10.84
N LEU A 348 17.74 -5.53 -9.63
CA LEU A 348 18.94 -6.11 -9.01
C LEU A 348 18.88 -7.65 -8.93
N HIS A 349 17.69 -8.18 -8.67
CA HIS A 349 17.52 -9.60 -8.49
C HIS A 349 17.36 -10.39 -9.81
N THR A 350 16.78 -9.77 -10.84
CA THR A 350 16.42 -10.47 -12.09
C THR A 350 17.36 -10.20 -13.25
N SER A 351 18.20 -9.16 -13.17
CA SER A 351 19.13 -8.82 -14.23
C SER A 351 20.23 -9.90 -14.36
N PRO A 352 20.51 -10.39 -15.57
CA PRO A 352 21.66 -11.28 -15.81
C PRO A 352 22.97 -10.50 -16.02
N GLU A 353 22.93 -9.17 -16.04
CA GLU A 353 24.04 -8.32 -16.44
C GLU A 353 25.13 -8.21 -15.36
N ARG A 354 26.26 -7.62 -15.74
CA ARG A 354 27.38 -7.31 -14.83
C ARG A 354 27.82 -5.87 -15.02
N PHE A 355 28.11 -5.19 -13.92
CA PHE A 355 28.42 -3.77 -13.89
C PHE A 355 29.74 -3.52 -13.18
N ASP A 356 30.47 -2.53 -13.67
CA ASP A 356 31.75 -2.11 -13.09
C ASP A 356 31.49 -1.15 -11.90
N LEU A 357 30.43 -0.34 -11.99
CA LEU A 357 29.94 0.49 -10.89
C LEU A 357 28.40 0.43 -10.80
N ILE A 358 27.88 0.17 -9.61
CA ILE A 358 26.44 0.26 -9.31
C ILE A 358 26.22 1.42 -8.33
N VAL A 359 25.37 2.37 -8.71
CA VAL A 359 25.06 3.56 -7.93
C VAL A 359 23.64 3.47 -7.39
N PHE A 360 23.50 3.47 -6.06
CA PHE A 360 22.22 3.65 -5.39
C PHE A 360 21.93 5.15 -5.30
N ALA A 361 21.27 5.68 -6.35
CA ALA A 361 21.02 7.09 -6.55
C ALA A 361 19.71 7.52 -5.89
N THR A 362 19.79 7.98 -4.64
CA THR A 362 18.67 8.69 -3.98
C THR A 362 17.31 7.98 -4.02
N LEU A 363 17.30 6.64 -4.09
CA LEU A 363 16.12 5.78 -4.22
C LEU A 363 15.03 5.98 -3.14
N ASP A 364 15.39 6.65 -2.06
CA ASP A 364 14.52 6.93 -0.91
C ASP A 364 14.53 8.42 -0.54
N SER A 365 14.84 9.31 -1.50
CA SER A 365 14.84 10.75 -1.25
C SER A 365 13.41 11.27 -1.06
N GLN A 366 13.05 11.38 0.22
CA GLN A 366 12.13 12.34 0.82
C GLN A 366 10.62 12.10 0.67
N THR A 367 10.21 11.10 -0.09
CA THR A 367 8.80 10.68 -0.21
C THR A 367 8.71 9.20 0.09
N LEU A 368 8.50 8.86 1.38
CA LEU A 368 8.32 7.49 1.89
C LEU A 368 7.45 6.69 0.90
N LEU A 369 8.07 5.72 0.24
CA LEU A 369 7.69 5.12 -1.04
C LEU A 369 6.21 4.73 -1.23
N SER A 370 5.72 5.05 -2.43
CA SER A 370 4.49 4.66 -3.14
C SER A 370 3.17 4.73 -2.36
N GLY A 371 2.25 5.60 -2.78
CA GLY A 371 0.86 5.59 -2.30
C GLY A 371 0.09 4.29 -2.60
N ALA A 372 0.71 3.35 -3.33
CA ALA A 372 0.21 2.00 -3.60
C ALA A 372 0.77 0.94 -2.64
N ALA A 373 1.82 1.23 -1.86
CA ALA A 373 2.22 0.36 -0.76
C ALA A 373 1.22 0.55 0.37
N ASN A 374 0.43 -0.49 0.64
CA ASN A 374 -0.27 -0.63 1.90
C ASN A 374 0.77 -0.49 3.02
N LEU A 375 0.87 0.71 3.60
CA LEU A 375 1.51 1.01 4.86
C LEU A 375 2.93 0.55 5.14
N ARG A 376 3.94 1.16 4.51
CA ARG A 376 5.31 0.69 4.73
C ARG A 376 6.31 1.81 4.87
N LEU A 377 6.84 1.95 6.09
CA LEU A 377 8.23 2.37 6.32
C LEU A 377 9.24 1.32 5.80
N GLU A 378 8.75 0.27 5.13
CA GLU A 378 9.55 -0.81 4.60
C GLU A 378 10.30 -0.34 3.38
N ASN A 379 11.61 -0.43 3.47
CA ASN A 379 12.51 -0.13 2.39
C ASN A 379 13.33 -1.39 2.09
N TYR A 380 12.86 -2.14 1.10
CA TYR A 380 13.51 -3.35 0.61
C TYR A 380 14.78 -3.07 -0.20
N VAL A 381 14.95 -1.85 -0.73
CA VAL A 381 16.11 -1.50 -1.54
C VAL A 381 17.38 -1.37 -0.68
N TYR A 382 17.23 -1.07 0.61
CA TYR A 382 18.33 -0.91 1.57
C TYR A 382 18.43 -2.08 2.55
N THR A 383 18.05 -3.29 2.14
CA THR A 383 18.23 -4.50 2.96
C THR A 383 19.57 -5.16 2.64
N THR A 384 20.07 -5.96 3.58
CA THR A 384 21.21 -6.86 3.35
C THR A 384 21.05 -7.65 2.05
N GLU A 385 19.87 -8.23 1.83
CA GLU A 385 19.60 -9.04 0.65
C GLU A 385 19.69 -8.23 -0.64
N SER A 386 19.24 -6.97 -0.62
CA SER A 386 19.41 -6.04 -1.75
C SER A 386 20.87 -5.73 -2.05
N PHE A 387 21.67 -5.48 -1.03
CA PHE A 387 23.11 -5.28 -1.21
C PHE A 387 23.84 -6.54 -1.67
N ARG A 388 23.41 -7.73 -1.23
CA ARG A 388 23.93 -9.01 -1.74
C ARG A 388 23.58 -9.24 -3.21
N ASP A 389 22.38 -8.87 -3.63
CA ASP A 389 21.99 -8.93 -5.05
C ASP A 389 22.79 -7.94 -5.89
N ALA A 390 22.98 -6.70 -5.40
CA ALA A 390 23.88 -5.73 -6.05
C ALA A 390 25.30 -6.29 -6.17
N ARG A 391 25.85 -6.88 -5.10
CA ARG A 391 27.16 -7.54 -5.12
C ARG A 391 27.24 -8.66 -6.17
N ALA A 392 26.18 -9.43 -6.37
CA ALA A 392 26.13 -10.51 -7.35
C ALA A 392 26.14 -9.99 -8.81
N LEU A 393 25.72 -8.74 -9.04
CA LEU A 393 25.78 -8.06 -10.33
C LEU A 393 27.09 -7.29 -10.58
N LEU A 394 28.01 -7.23 -9.60
CA LEU A 394 29.30 -6.59 -9.82
C LEU A 394 30.21 -7.46 -10.71
N ALA A 395 31.02 -6.80 -11.53
CA ALA A 395 32.24 -7.38 -12.08
C ALA A 395 33.21 -7.78 -10.94
N ASP A 396 34.23 -8.57 -11.25
CA ASP A 396 35.14 -9.13 -10.24
C ASP A 396 35.83 -8.05 -9.37
N ASP A 397 36.11 -6.90 -9.96
CA ASP A 397 36.69 -5.69 -9.34
C ASP A 397 35.68 -4.52 -9.21
N GLY A 398 34.39 -4.79 -9.45
CA GLY A 398 33.34 -3.77 -9.44
C GLY A 398 33.05 -3.16 -8.07
N MET A 399 32.42 -1.99 -8.09
CA MET A 399 32.06 -1.22 -6.89
C MET A 399 30.55 -0.94 -6.80
N VAL A 400 30.06 -0.80 -5.57
CA VAL A 400 28.80 -0.14 -5.25
C VAL A 400 29.10 1.22 -4.64
N GLY A 401 28.43 2.27 -5.10
CA GLY A 401 28.37 3.58 -4.47
C GLY A 401 26.96 3.90 -3.98
N LEU A 402 26.84 4.44 -2.77
CA LEU A 402 25.58 4.83 -2.17
C LEU A 402 25.61 6.30 -1.73
N TYR A 403 24.59 7.06 -2.13
CA TYR A 403 24.36 8.42 -1.63
C TYR A 403 23.19 8.44 -0.65
N TYR A 404 23.42 9.01 0.53
CA TYR A 404 22.36 9.19 1.50
C TYR A 404 22.47 10.50 2.27
N SER A 405 21.31 11.01 2.67
CA SER A 405 21.18 12.18 3.54
C SER A 405 20.74 11.70 4.92
N VAL A 406 21.68 11.63 5.85
CA VAL A 406 21.46 11.04 7.17
C VAL A 406 21.40 12.13 8.24
N MET A 407 20.24 12.29 8.86
CA MET A 407 20.01 13.35 9.86
C MET A 407 20.10 12.84 11.32
N LYS A 408 20.28 11.53 11.52
CA LYS A 408 20.29 10.88 12.83
C LYS A 408 21.48 9.91 12.95
N PRO A 409 22.25 9.94 14.06
CA PRO A 409 23.39 9.02 14.24
C PRO A 409 23.03 7.53 14.14
N TRP A 410 21.87 7.11 14.67
CA TRP A 410 21.45 5.70 14.60
C TRP A 410 21.10 5.24 13.18
N LEU A 411 20.57 6.14 12.34
CA LEU A 411 20.23 5.82 10.94
C LEU A 411 21.51 5.58 10.15
N TYR A 412 22.55 6.36 10.44
CA TYR A 412 23.88 6.16 9.88
C TYR A 412 24.43 4.77 10.26
N GLY A 413 24.44 4.45 11.56
CA GLY A 413 24.94 3.17 12.06
C GLY A 413 24.19 1.98 11.45
N ARG A 414 22.88 2.09 11.24
CA ARG A 414 22.08 1.06 10.55
C ARG A 414 22.52 0.84 9.10
N ILE A 415 22.63 1.91 8.31
CA ILE A 415 22.99 1.80 6.89
C ILE A 415 24.37 1.13 6.79
N VAL A 416 25.35 1.61 7.56
CA VAL A 416 26.70 1.03 7.60
C VAL A 416 26.68 -0.43 8.03
N SER A 417 25.99 -0.77 9.13
CA SER A 417 25.87 -2.16 9.61
C SER A 417 25.24 -3.08 8.55
N THR A 418 24.29 -2.56 7.77
CA THR A 418 23.63 -3.33 6.71
C THR A 418 24.53 -3.55 5.50
N VAL A 419 25.33 -2.56 5.10
CA VAL A 419 26.33 -2.73 4.04
C VAL A 419 27.45 -3.68 4.49
N LEU A 420 27.92 -3.55 5.73
CA LEU A 420 28.91 -4.47 6.33
C LEU A 420 28.43 -5.93 6.31
N ASP A 421 27.15 -6.18 6.62
CA ASP A 421 26.58 -7.55 6.58
C ASP A 421 26.53 -8.17 5.16
N ALA A 422 26.52 -7.34 4.12
CA ALA A 422 26.52 -7.78 2.72
C ALA A 422 27.93 -7.88 2.09
N PHE A 423 28.83 -6.96 2.44
CA PHE A 423 30.16 -6.81 1.81
C PHE A 423 31.34 -7.22 2.71
N GLY A 424 31.14 -7.37 4.02
CA GLY A 424 32.20 -7.50 5.02
C GLY A 424 32.88 -6.16 5.31
N GLU A 425 34.09 -6.19 5.86
CA GLU A 425 34.90 -4.99 6.19
C GLU A 425 35.44 -4.22 4.97
N ARG A 426 35.09 -4.65 3.75
CA ARG A 426 35.53 -4.04 2.49
C ARG A 426 34.62 -2.89 2.08
N ILE A 427 34.59 -1.87 2.91
CA ILE A 427 33.83 -0.64 2.68
C ILE A 427 34.69 0.58 2.96
N GLU A 428 34.44 1.65 2.23
CA GLU A 428 34.88 3.01 2.55
C GLU A 428 33.63 3.85 2.82
N PHE A 429 33.69 4.71 3.84
CA PHE A 429 32.61 5.64 4.17
C PHE A 429 33.15 7.05 4.24
N MET A 430 32.32 8.00 3.83
CA MET A 430 32.68 9.41 3.75
C MET A 430 31.53 10.24 4.29
N ARG A 431 31.81 11.07 5.29
CA ARG A 431 30.88 12.11 5.75
C ARG A 431 31.31 13.44 5.18
N THR A 432 30.38 14.13 4.51
CA THR A 432 30.65 15.48 4.04
C THR A 432 30.31 16.50 5.15
N HIS A 433 31.01 17.62 5.20
CA HIS A 433 30.78 18.68 6.20
C HIS A 433 29.46 19.45 5.99
N VAL A 434 28.62 19.06 5.03
CA VAL A 434 27.40 19.79 4.68
C VAL A 434 26.20 19.15 5.39
N PRO A 435 25.39 19.95 6.11
CA PRO A 435 24.45 19.40 7.09
C PRO A 435 23.16 18.79 6.51
N PHE A 436 22.86 18.91 5.20
CA PHE A 436 21.50 18.63 4.70
C PHE A 436 21.38 17.55 3.62
N LEU A 437 21.91 17.76 2.41
CA LEU A 437 21.82 16.79 1.31
C LEU A 437 23.13 16.05 1.12
N PHE A 438 23.09 14.74 0.84
CA PHE A 438 24.22 13.87 0.48
C PHE A 438 25.39 14.02 1.45
N ASN A 439 25.08 13.89 2.73
CA ASN A 439 26.05 14.02 3.81
C ASN A 439 26.77 12.71 4.14
N THR A 440 26.29 11.60 3.57
CA THR A 440 26.85 10.25 3.75
C THR A 440 27.02 9.60 2.40
N ILE A 441 28.24 9.15 2.11
CA ILE A 441 28.57 8.37 0.93
C ILE A 441 29.27 7.10 1.39
N ILE A 442 28.85 5.96 0.85
CA ILE A 442 29.44 4.65 1.16
C ILE A 442 29.83 4.00 -0.16
N VAL A 443 31.05 3.48 -0.22
CA VAL A 443 31.55 2.70 -1.35
C VAL A 443 31.95 1.32 -0.86
N ALA A 444 31.59 0.27 -1.59
CA ALA A 444 31.84 -1.12 -1.21
C ALA A 444 32.21 -1.97 -2.43
N GLY A 445 33.07 -2.98 -2.24
CA GLY A 445 33.51 -3.86 -3.33
C GLY A 445 34.06 -5.20 -2.84
N PRO A 446 33.92 -6.30 -3.59
CA PRO A 446 34.33 -7.63 -3.15
C PRO A 446 35.85 -7.86 -3.18
N ASN A 447 36.61 -7.20 -4.06
CA ASN A 447 38.05 -7.45 -4.27
C ASN A 447 38.85 -6.14 -4.43
N ILE A 448 38.67 -5.18 -3.52
CA ILE A 448 39.32 -3.87 -3.61
C ILE A 448 40.36 -3.71 -2.50
N ASP A 449 41.63 -3.64 -2.88
CA ASP A 449 42.74 -3.43 -1.96
C ASP A 449 42.67 -2.02 -1.34
N GLY A 450 42.89 -1.92 -0.03
CA GLY A 450 42.76 -0.66 0.71
C GLY A 450 41.35 -0.39 1.25
N PHE A 451 40.34 -1.14 0.81
CA PHE A 451 39.06 -1.23 1.52
C PHE A 451 39.25 -2.12 2.76
N GLY A 452 39.82 -1.54 3.80
CA GLY A 452 39.79 -2.04 5.16
C GLY A 452 39.17 -0.93 5.97
N GLY A 453 37.89 -1.09 6.32
CA GLY A 453 37.22 -0.17 7.21
C GLY A 453 38.10 0.05 8.43
N ASP A 454 38.31 1.31 8.79
CA ASP A 454 38.87 1.70 10.08
C ASP A 454 38.26 0.78 11.15
N ALA A 455 39.04 -0.17 11.69
CA ALA A 455 38.51 -1.19 12.60
C ALA A 455 37.79 -0.51 13.78
N GLN A 456 38.27 0.68 14.12
CA GLN A 456 37.68 1.61 15.05
C GLN A 456 36.27 2.07 14.66
N LEU A 457 35.96 2.30 13.38
CA LEU A 457 34.60 2.67 12.94
C LEU A 457 33.65 1.47 12.85
N ALA A 458 34.13 0.30 12.44
CA ALA A 458 33.35 -0.93 12.56
C ALA A 458 33.03 -1.25 14.03
N GLU A 459 33.91 -0.86 14.97
CA GLU A 459 33.69 -0.95 16.42
C GLU A 459 32.79 0.17 16.96
N GLU A 460 32.90 1.41 16.46
CA GLU A 460 32.09 2.58 16.87
C GLU A 460 30.65 2.57 16.31
N LEU A 461 30.46 2.06 15.09
CA LEU A 461 29.22 2.17 14.31
C LEU A 461 28.70 0.82 13.78
N GLY A 462 29.44 -0.26 13.99
CA GLY A 462 28.92 -1.62 13.86
C GLY A 462 28.10 -2.02 15.09
N GLY A 463 27.17 -2.96 14.90
CA GLY A 463 26.31 -3.46 15.98
C GLY A 463 24.95 -2.77 16.10
N TYR A 464 24.63 -1.82 15.22
CA TYR A 464 23.25 -1.39 15.02
C TYR A 464 22.46 -2.50 14.32
N ARG A 465 21.15 -2.56 14.60
CA ARG A 465 20.26 -3.54 13.94
C ARG A 465 20.31 -3.37 12.43
N VAL A 466 20.70 -4.46 11.76
CA VAL A 466 20.74 -4.61 10.31
C VAL A 466 19.32 -4.57 9.73
N ASN A 467 19.17 -3.92 8.57
CA ASN A 467 17.94 -3.92 7.80
C ASN A 467 17.89 -5.16 6.89
N THR A 468 16.85 -5.98 7.01
CA THR A 468 16.72 -7.25 6.27
C THR A 468 15.37 -7.32 5.57
N ASP A 469 15.19 -8.22 4.59
CA ASP A 469 13.88 -8.44 3.98
C ASP A 469 12.80 -8.89 5.00
N ASP A 470 13.21 -9.48 6.14
CA ASP A 470 12.30 -9.81 7.24
C ASP A 470 11.99 -8.60 8.14
N TRP A 471 12.93 -7.67 8.30
CA TRP A 471 12.73 -6.44 9.06
C TRP A 471 13.25 -5.24 8.26
N PRO A 472 12.48 -4.76 7.25
CA PRO A 472 12.92 -3.76 6.28
C PRO A 472 12.68 -2.31 6.74
N TYR A 473 12.63 -2.02 8.05
CA TYR A 473 12.24 -0.70 8.58
C TYR A 473 13.43 0.26 8.75
N LEU A 474 13.94 0.78 7.64
CA LEU A 474 15.10 1.67 7.60
C LEU A 474 14.98 2.87 8.56
N TYR A 475 13.80 3.46 8.69
CA TYR A 475 13.55 4.69 9.48
C TYR A 475 13.10 4.49 10.93
N LEU A 476 13.06 3.25 11.41
CA LEU A 476 12.57 2.93 12.76
C LEU A 476 13.73 2.53 13.67
N GLN A 477 14.14 3.33 14.66
CA GLN A 477 15.39 3.06 15.41
C GLN A 477 15.46 1.66 16.07
N GLU A 478 14.37 1.19 16.67
CA GLU A 478 14.28 -0.11 17.35
C GLU A 478 12.93 -0.76 17.05
N PRO A 479 12.78 -2.09 17.19
CA PRO A 479 11.50 -2.77 16.98
C PRO A 479 10.41 -2.25 17.94
N THR A 480 9.61 -1.30 17.44
CA THR A 480 8.54 -0.65 18.20
C THR A 480 7.48 -0.11 17.24
N ILE A 481 6.26 0.06 17.73
CA ILE A 481 5.23 0.81 17.00
C ILE A 481 5.38 2.27 17.40
N ALA A 482 5.66 3.15 16.42
CA ALA A 482 5.90 4.56 16.71
C ALA A 482 4.73 5.21 17.46
N ALA A 483 5.04 6.11 18.40
CA ALA A 483 4.03 6.70 19.30
C ALA A 483 2.89 7.42 18.57
N VAL A 484 3.16 7.99 17.39
CA VAL A 484 2.13 8.62 16.56
C VAL A 484 1.06 7.62 16.12
N TYR A 485 1.47 6.41 15.73
CA TYR A 485 0.56 5.35 15.30
C TYR A 485 -0.23 4.84 16.49
N TRP A 486 0.38 4.68 17.67
CA TRP A 486 -0.32 4.29 18.89
C TRP A 486 -1.45 5.26 19.27
N LYS A 487 -1.21 6.57 19.22
CA LYS A 487 -2.25 7.57 19.53
C LYS A 487 -3.42 7.47 18.55
N LEU A 488 -3.12 7.35 17.25
CA LEU A 488 -4.12 7.22 16.20
C LEU A 488 -4.92 5.91 16.34
N PHE A 489 -4.24 4.78 16.58
CA PHE A 489 -4.90 3.50 16.81
C PHE A 489 -5.72 3.48 18.08
N ALA A 490 -5.25 4.09 19.17
CA ALA A 490 -6.03 4.19 20.39
C ALA A 490 -7.31 5.00 20.15
N ALA A 491 -7.23 6.08 19.38
CA ALA A 491 -8.41 6.87 19.00
C ALA A 491 -9.37 6.07 18.11
N VAL A 492 -8.87 5.40 17.06
CA VAL A 492 -9.68 4.57 16.17
C VAL A 492 -10.29 3.38 16.93
N ALA A 493 -9.51 2.66 17.74
CA ALA A 493 -9.99 1.59 18.62
C ALA A 493 -11.04 2.10 19.61
N GLY A 494 -10.85 3.29 20.17
CA GLY A 494 -11.84 3.95 21.03
C GLY A 494 -13.16 4.19 20.28
N LEU A 495 -13.10 4.74 19.07
CA LEU A 495 -14.28 4.93 18.21
C LEU A 495 -14.97 3.62 17.88
N ILE A 496 -14.21 2.54 17.65
CA ILE A 496 -14.76 1.20 17.41
C ILE A 496 -15.47 0.68 18.64
N VAL A 497 -14.84 0.74 19.82
CA VAL A 497 -15.44 0.28 21.07
C VAL A 497 -16.73 1.06 21.34
N VAL A 498 -16.69 2.39 21.18
CA VAL A 498 -17.89 3.24 21.31
C VAL A 498 -18.96 2.82 20.31
N ALA A 499 -18.62 2.63 19.03
CA ALA A 499 -19.56 2.19 18.02
C ALA A 499 -20.17 0.81 18.37
N LEU A 500 -19.35 -0.17 18.73
CA LEU A 500 -19.81 -1.52 19.11
C LEU A 500 -20.68 -1.50 20.37
N VAL A 501 -20.33 -0.69 21.37
CA VAL A 501 -21.14 -0.52 22.59
C VAL A 501 -22.48 0.14 22.25
N LEU A 502 -22.49 1.25 21.51
CA LEU A 502 -23.71 1.91 21.07
C LEU A 502 -24.60 1.00 20.21
N LEU A 503 -23.98 0.20 19.34
CA LEU A 503 -24.68 -0.81 18.55
C LEU A 503 -25.27 -1.91 19.43
N ARG A 504 -24.58 -2.34 20.49
CA ARG A 504 -25.10 -3.33 21.44
C ARG A 504 -26.30 -2.80 22.23
N LEU A 505 -26.22 -1.53 22.64
CA LEU A 505 -27.30 -0.84 23.34
C LEU A 505 -28.55 -0.68 22.45
N THR A 506 -28.36 -0.52 21.14
CA THR A 506 -29.46 -0.29 20.19
C THR A 506 -29.97 -1.55 19.49
N THR A 507 -29.16 -2.62 19.40
CA THR A 507 -29.49 -3.88 18.70
C THR A 507 -29.06 -5.13 19.51
N PRO A 508 -29.57 -5.35 20.72
CA PRO A 508 -29.08 -6.42 21.62
C PRO A 508 -29.31 -7.86 21.09
N ALA A 509 -30.23 -8.05 20.13
CA ALA A 509 -30.64 -9.36 19.64
C ALA A 509 -29.63 -10.05 18.69
N THR A 510 -28.66 -9.33 18.12
CA THR A 510 -27.82 -9.84 17.00
C THR A 510 -26.54 -10.58 17.44
N GLY A 511 -26.30 -10.82 18.74
CA GLY A 511 -25.08 -11.49 19.20
C GLY A 511 -23.78 -10.69 18.96
N TRP A 512 -22.60 -11.33 19.10
CA TRP A 512 -21.27 -10.67 18.95
C TRP A 512 -20.57 -10.94 17.63
N HIS A 513 -20.94 -12.01 16.90
CA HIS A 513 -20.31 -12.42 15.63
C HIS A 513 -18.76 -12.38 15.65
N ALA A 514 -18.14 -12.77 16.77
CA ALA A 514 -16.70 -12.74 16.95
C ALA A 514 -15.94 -13.57 15.90
N ASN A 515 -16.59 -14.62 15.36
CA ASN A 515 -16.10 -15.36 14.21
C ASN A 515 -15.93 -14.47 12.98
N PHE A 516 -16.93 -13.67 12.61
CA PHE A 516 -16.83 -12.77 11.45
C PHE A 516 -15.84 -11.63 11.67
N LEU A 517 -15.77 -11.08 12.88
CA LEU A 517 -14.77 -10.07 13.25
C LEU A 517 -13.35 -10.62 13.01
N LEU A 518 -13.05 -11.80 13.55
CA LEU A 518 -11.72 -12.41 13.42
C LEU A 518 -11.44 -12.93 12.01
N LEU A 519 -12.45 -13.41 11.28
CA LEU A 519 -12.31 -13.77 9.86
C LEU A 519 -11.94 -12.55 9.01
N GLY A 520 -12.52 -11.39 9.30
CA GLY A 520 -12.21 -10.13 8.62
C GLY A 520 -10.80 -9.68 8.94
N ALA A 521 -10.45 -9.64 10.24
CA ALA A 521 -9.11 -9.28 10.69
C ALA A 521 -8.04 -10.20 10.09
N GLY A 522 -8.28 -11.51 10.10
CA GLY A 522 -7.39 -12.48 9.48
C GLY A 522 -7.29 -12.29 7.96
N PHE A 523 -8.40 -12.00 7.27
CA PHE A 523 -8.38 -11.82 5.82
C PHE A 523 -7.50 -10.64 5.40
N THR A 524 -7.70 -9.45 5.98
CA THR A 524 -6.90 -8.26 5.62
C THR A 524 -5.43 -8.44 6.00
N LEU A 525 -5.14 -9.04 7.16
CA LEU A 525 -3.77 -9.33 7.56
C LEU A 525 -3.10 -10.35 6.61
N LEU A 526 -3.83 -11.38 6.18
CA LEU A 526 -3.37 -12.37 5.20
C LEU A 526 -3.10 -11.71 3.84
N GLU A 527 -4.02 -10.87 3.39
CA GLU A 527 -3.92 -10.14 2.12
C GLU A 527 -2.68 -9.23 2.11
N SER A 528 -2.52 -8.39 3.14
CA SER A 528 -1.34 -7.55 3.31
C SER A 528 -0.08 -8.39 3.30
N ALA A 529 -0.01 -9.45 4.12
CA ALA A 529 1.14 -10.37 4.21
C ALA A 529 1.48 -11.06 2.88
N ALA A 530 0.48 -11.34 2.03
CA ALA A 530 0.68 -11.89 0.70
C ALA A 530 1.25 -10.84 -0.28
N ILE A 531 0.74 -9.61 -0.26
CA ILE A 531 1.21 -8.51 -1.10
C ILE A 531 2.72 -8.28 -0.89
N VAL A 532 3.18 -8.26 0.36
CA VAL A 532 4.61 -8.16 0.74
C VAL A 532 5.50 -9.12 -0.03
N ARG A 533 5.11 -10.39 0.00
CA ARG A 533 5.93 -11.49 -0.52
C ARG A 533 5.93 -11.46 -2.03
N LEU A 534 4.79 -11.14 -2.63
CA LEU A 534 4.67 -10.97 -4.07
C LEU A 534 5.47 -9.76 -4.57
N ALA A 535 5.48 -8.66 -3.81
CA ALA A 535 6.28 -7.48 -4.13
C ALA A 535 7.79 -7.77 -4.13
N LEU A 536 8.28 -8.63 -3.22
CA LEU A 536 9.67 -9.10 -3.25
C LEU A 536 10.01 -9.90 -4.52
N TRP A 537 9.06 -10.66 -5.09
CA TRP A 537 9.30 -11.51 -6.27
C TRP A 537 9.09 -10.82 -7.62
N PHE A 538 8.20 -9.82 -7.66
CA PHE A 538 7.73 -9.16 -8.88
C PHE A 538 7.93 -7.64 -8.90
N GLY A 539 8.53 -7.08 -7.85
CA GLY A 539 8.69 -5.64 -7.66
C GLY A 539 7.47 -4.98 -7.02
N SER A 540 7.69 -3.84 -6.36
CA SER A 540 6.64 -3.08 -5.69
C SER A 540 5.91 -2.14 -6.64
N THR A 541 5.39 -2.69 -7.75
CA THR A 541 4.74 -1.90 -8.80
C THR A 541 3.23 -1.84 -8.65
N TRP A 542 2.60 -0.79 -9.16
CA TRP A 542 1.14 -0.65 -9.18
C TRP A 542 0.45 -1.79 -9.96
N VAL A 543 1.12 -2.36 -10.96
CA VAL A 543 0.62 -3.50 -11.75
C VAL A 543 0.55 -4.74 -10.87
N VAL A 544 1.63 -5.03 -10.13
CA VAL A 544 1.67 -6.17 -9.21
C VAL A 544 0.54 -6.05 -8.19
N ASN A 545 0.38 -4.89 -7.55
CA ASN A 545 -0.70 -4.69 -6.58
C ASN A 545 -2.09 -4.91 -7.21
N ALA A 546 -2.35 -4.35 -8.39
CA ALA A 546 -3.63 -4.55 -9.10
C ALA A 546 -3.91 -6.03 -9.42
N VAL A 547 -2.89 -6.76 -9.86
CA VAL A 547 -2.98 -8.21 -10.12
C VAL A 547 -3.27 -8.98 -8.84
N VAL A 548 -2.59 -8.65 -7.73
CA VAL A 548 -2.77 -9.31 -6.43
C VAL A 548 -4.19 -9.10 -5.91
N PHE A 549 -4.69 -7.87 -5.88
CA PHE A 549 -6.05 -7.57 -5.44
C PHE A 549 -7.09 -8.29 -6.32
N THR A 550 -6.91 -8.25 -7.65
CA THR A 550 -7.82 -8.93 -8.58
C THR A 550 -7.79 -10.44 -8.39
N ALA A 551 -6.61 -11.03 -8.16
CA ALA A 551 -6.45 -12.47 -7.93
C ALA A 551 -7.02 -12.91 -6.57
N ALA A 552 -6.84 -12.11 -5.52
CA ALA A 552 -7.43 -12.36 -4.21
C ALA A 552 -8.96 -12.34 -4.29
N LEU A 553 -9.55 -11.27 -4.84
CA LEU A 553 -11.00 -11.17 -5.06
C LEU A 553 -11.53 -12.28 -5.98
N GLY A 554 -10.81 -12.60 -7.05
CA GLY A 554 -11.14 -13.73 -7.94
C GLY A 554 -11.13 -15.07 -7.20
N THR A 555 -10.17 -15.29 -6.32
CA THR A 555 -10.08 -16.48 -5.47
C THR A 555 -11.26 -16.58 -4.51
N ILE A 556 -11.66 -15.47 -3.89
CA ILE A 556 -12.85 -15.40 -3.03
C ILE A 556 -14.11 -15.69 -3.85
N PHE A 557 -14.23 -15.13 -5.05
CA PHE A 557 -15.35 -15.39 -5.95
C PHE A 557 -15.46 -16.88 -6.30
N LEU A 558 -14.33 -17.52 -6.64
CA LEU A 558 -14.27 -18.95 -6.94
C LEU A 558 -14.61 -19.81 -5.72
N ALA A 559 -14.11 -19.47 -4.54
CA ALA A 559 -14.46 -20.14 -3.29
C ALA A 559 -15.96 -20.05 -3.00
N ASN A 560 -16.55 -18.86 -3.16
CA ASN A 560 -17.98 -18.63 -2.98
C ASN A 560 -18.81 -19.46 -3.98
N LEU A 561 -18.41 -19.47 -5.26
CA LEU A 561 -19.06 -20.26 -6.30
C LEU A 561 -18.95 -21.78 -6.03
N ALA A 562 -17.81 -22.24 -5.52
CA ALA A 562 -17.61 -23.63 -5.14
C ALA A 562 -18.54 -24.03 -3.98
N VAL A 563 -18.77 -23.13 -3.00
CA VAL A 563 -19.74 -23.35 -1.92
C VAL A 563 -21.17 -23.39 -2.49
N MET A 564 -21.54 -22.47 -3.38
CA MET A 564 -22.86 -22.45 -4.03
C MET A 564 -23.15 -23.72 -4.84
N LYS A 565 -22.15 -24.24 -5.56
CA LYS A 565 -22.24 -25.49 -6.34
C LYS A 565 -22.04 -26.75 -5.50
N ASN A 566 -21.89 -26.62 -4.18
CA ASN A 566 -21.58 -27.70 -3.24
C ASN A 566 -20.36 -28.56 -3.65
N ARG A 567 -19.39 -27.94 -4.33
CA ARG A 567 -18.10 -28.54 -4.72
C ARG A 567 -16.95 -28.15 -3.77
N ALA A 568 -17.19 -27.18 -2.89
CA ALA A 568 -16.22 -26.76 -1.88
C ALA A 568 -16.05 -27.82 -0.78
N PRO A 569 -14.86 -27.87 -0.14
CA PRO A 569 -14.64 -28.76 1.01
C PRO A 569 -15.62 -28.48 2.16
N SER A 570 -15.74 -29.47 3.06
CA SER A 570 -16.50 -29.28 4.29
C SER A 570 -15.87 -28.19 5.17
N LEU A 571 -16.65 -27.58 6.07
CA LEU A 571 -16.13 -26.52 6.95
C LEU A 571 -14.90 -26.96 7.76
N ARG A 572 -14.87 -28.23 8.23
CA ARG A 572 -13.70 -28.78 8.95
C ARG A 572 -12.49 -28.94 8.05
N ALA A 573 -12.69 -29.48 6.85
CA ALA A 573 -11.60 -29.63 5.88
C ALA A 573 -11.06 -28.27 5.43
N ALA A 574 -11.92 -27.26 5.30
CA ALA A 574 -11.51 -25.90 5.00
C ALA A 574 -10.65 -25.29 6.11
N TRP A 575 -11.03 -25.45 7.38
CA TRP A 575 -10.19 -25.00 8.51
C TRP A 575 -8.83 -25.72 8.55
N LEU A 576 -8.80 -27.04 8.38
CA LEU A 576 -7.56 -27.80 8.33
C LEU A 576 -6.67 -27.34 7.17
N GLY A 577 -7.26 -27.15 5.98
CA GLY A 577 -6.57 -26.61 4.81
C GLY A 577 -6.01 -25.21 5.03
N LEU A 578 -6.76 -24.33 5.71
CA LEU A 578 -6.30 -23.00 6.08
C LEU A 578 -5.07 -23.06 6.98
N PHE A 579 -5.13 -23.78 8.12
CA PHE A 579 -3.97 -23.86 9.03
C PHE A 579 -2.76 -24.53 8.39
N ALA A 580 -2.97 -25.56 7.56
CA ALA A 580 -1.89 -26.17 6.79
C ALA A 580 -1.25 -25.15 5.82
N ALA A 581 -2.06 -24.38 5.09
CA ALA A 581 -1.57 -23.36 4.18
C ALA A 581 -0.84 -22.20 4.90
N LEU A 582 -1.31 -21.78 6.06
CA LEU A 582 -0.64 -20.78 6.90
C LEU A 582 0.70 -21.31 7.44
N ALA A 583 0.75 -22.56 7.91
CA ALA A 583 1.98 -23.19 8.37
C ALA A 583 3.00 -23.33 7.24
N VAL A 584 2.56 -23.73 6.04
CA VAL A 584 3.41 -23.76 4.85
C VAL A 584 3.99 -22.37 4.59
N ASN A 585 3.16 -21.32 4.57
CA ASN A 585 3.66 -19.95 4.34
C ASN A 585 4.65 -19.47 5.39
N TYR A 586 4.46 -19.81 6.67
CA TYR A 586 5.38 -19.47 7.75
C TYR A 586 6.75 -20.17 7.63
N LEU A 587 6.74 -21.44 7.24
CA LEU A 587 7.94 -22.27 7.12
C LEU A 587 8.66 -22.10 5.78
N PHE A 588 7.97 -21.61 4.76
CA PHE A 588 8.51 -21.53 3.41
C PHE A 588 9.59 -20.44 3.28
N PRO A 589 10.83 -20.78 2.88
CA PRO A 589 11.89 -19.79 2.69
C PRO A 589 11.66 -18.98 1.42
N LEU A 590 11.41 -17.68 1.56
CA LEU A 590 11.10 -16.76 0.45
C LEU A 590 12.17 -16.77 -0.65
N GLN A 591 13.44 -16.91 -0.25
CA GLN A 591 14.57 -16.88 -1.17
C GLN A 591 14.67 -18.12 -2.06
N ALA A 592 14.09 -19.26 -1.65
CA ALA A 592 14.24 -20.51 -2.39
C ALA A 592 13.53 -20.51 -3.76
N LEU A 593 12.48 -19.71 -3.94
CA LEU A 593 11.74 -19.65 -5.21
C LEU A 593 12.49 -18.90 -6.31
N PHE A 594 13.48 -18.09 -5.94
CA PHE A 594 14.30 -17.38 -6.91
C PHE A 594 15.29 -18.29 -7.66
N ALA A 595 15.60 -19.48 -7.13
CA ALA A 595 16.38 -20.48 -7.83
C ALA A 595 15.67 -21.10 -9.05
N TYR A 596 14.37 -20.81 -9.23
CA TYR A 596 13.55 -21.37 -10.29
C TYR A 596 13.19 -20.32 -11.36
N PRO A 597 12.92 -20.76 -12.61
CA PRO A 597 12.48 -19.86 -13.67
C PRO A 597 11.22 -19.07 -13.31
N ALA A 598 11.08 -17.88 -13.89
CA ALA A 598 9.98 -16.95 -13.59
C ALA A 598 8.60 -17.60 -13.63
N ALA A 599 8.30 -18.46 -14.61
CA ALA A 599 7.01 -19.14 -14.71
C ALA A 599 6.70 -20.03 -13.49
N VAL A 600 7.69 -20.80 -13.01
CA VAL A 600 7.54 -21.67 -11.84
C VAL A 600 7.38 -20.82 -10.58
N ARG A 601 8.20 -19.77 -10.45
CA ARG A 601 8.11 -18.80 -9.36
C ARG A 601 6.72 -18.17 -9.28
N THR A 602 6.14 -17.74 -10.42
CA THR A 602 4.80 -17.16 -10.50
C THR A 602 3.70 -18.14 -10.08
N ILE A 603 3.75 -19.37 -10.56
CA ILE A 603 2.74 -20.38 -10.18
C ILE A 603 2.86 -20.69 -8.68
N ALA A 604 4.07 -20.92 -8.17
CA ALA A 604 4.28 -21.20 -6.76
C ALA A 604 3.82 -20.03 -5.87
N ALA A 605 4.16 -18.80 -6.26
CA ALA A 605 3.74 -17.58 -5.59
C ALA A 605 2.21 -17.44 -5.52
N ALA A 606 1.54 -17.64 -6.66
CA ALA A 606 0.08 -17.59 -6.75
C ALA A 606 -0.58 -18.67 -5.89
N LEU A 607 -0.01 -19.88 -5.83
CA LEU A 607 -0.52 -20.96 -4.98
C LEU A 607 -0.28 -20.67 -3.49
N LEU A 608 0.91 -20.20 -3.11
CA LEU A 608 1.25 -19.88 -1.72
C LEU A 608 0.36 -18.77 -1.17
N ALA A 609 0.12 -17.71 -1.94
CA ALA A 609 -0.76 -16.61 -1.56
C ALA A 609 -2.25 -16.98 -1.67
N GLY A 610 -2.66 -17.64 -2.76
CA GLY A 610 -4.07 -17.90 -3.07
C GLY A 610 -4.69 -19.04 -2.25
N THR A 611 -3.93 -20.07 -1.89
CA THR A 611 -4.45 -21.22 -1.13
C THR A 611 -5.03 -20.85 0.24
N PRO A 612 -4.33 -20.10 1.13
CA PRO A 612 -4.92 -19.68 2.39
C PRO A 612 -6.13 -18.75 2.18
N VAL A 613 -6.10 -17.86 1.18
CA VAL A 613 -7.24 -16.99 0.84
C VAL A 613 -8.46 -17.83 0.43
N PHE A 614 -8.27 -18.84 -0.41
CA PHE A 614 -9.34 -19.75 -0.83
C PHE A 614 -9.99 -20.46 0.36
N PHE A 615 -9.19 -21.06 1.26
CA PHE A 615 -9.74 -21.76 2.42
C PHE A 615 -10.42 -20.81 3.41
N ALA A 616 -9.85 -19.63 3.67
CA ALA A 616 -10.48 -18.59 4.48
C ALA A 616 -11.83 -18.15 3.89
N ALA A 617 -11.89 -17.95 2.56
CA ALA A 617 -13.12 -17.60 1.85
C ALA A 617 -14.16 -18.72 1.90
N VAL A 618 -13.77 -20.00 1.79
CA VAL A 618 -14.70 -21.13 1.98
C VAL A 618 -15.26 -21.14 3.40
N CYS A 619 -14.42 -20.92 4.43
CA CYS A 619 -14.86 -20.80 5.81
C CYS A 619 -15.88 -19.67 5.99
N PHE A 620 -15.57 -18.48 5.45
CA PHE A 620 -16.49 -17.33 5.45
C PHE A 620 -17.80 -17.67 4.75
N SER A 621 -17.80 -18.08 3.48
CA SER A 621 -19.02 -18.36 2.70
C SER A 621 -19.90 -19.43 3.36
N ARG A 622 -19.32 -20.50 3.91
CA ARG A 622 -20.09 -21.55 4.62
C ARG A 622 -20.75 -21.04 5.90
N LEU A 623 -20.09 -20.16 6.64
CA LEU A 623 -20.65 -19.54 7.86
C LEU A 623 -21.70 -18.49 7.48
N PHE A 624 -21.38 -17.64 6.52
CA PHE A 624 -22.23 -16.57 6.01
C PHE A 624 -23.55 -17.09 5.40
N GLN A 625 -23.51 -18.24 4.72
CA GLN A 625 -24.72 -18.88 4.19
C GLN A 625 -25.77 -19.21 5.28
N ARG A 626 -25.33 -19.41 6.53
CA ARG A 626 -26.19 -19.80 7.66
C ARG A 626 -26.81 -18.59 8.36
N GLU A 627 -26.41 -17.37 8.02
CA GLU A 627 -26.86 -16.15 8.67
C GLU A 627 -28.26 -15.72 8.20
N GLU A 628 -29.02 -15.13 9.12
CA GLU A 628 -30.39 -14.68 8.84
C GLU A 628 -30.41 -13.38 8.03
N SER A 629 -29.48 -12.47 8.30
CA SER A 629 -29.30 -11.16 7.64
C SER A 629 -27.91 -11.04 7.01
N THR A 630 -27.78 -10.20 5.98
CA THR A 630 -26.51 -9.95 5.30
C THR A 630 -25.71 -8.85 5.99
N GLY A 631 -26.35 -7.72 6.30
CA GLY A 631 -25.64 -6.50 6.70
C GLY A 631 -24.90 -6.58 8.02
N TYR A 632 -25.47 -7.20 9.05
CA TYR A 632 -24.81 -7.29 10.36
C TYR A 632 -23.52 -8.15 10.32
N PRO A 633 -23.54 -9.42 9.87
CA PRO A 633 -22.32 -10.24 9.83
C PRO A 633 -21.27 -9.67 8.86
N LEU A 634 -21.68 -9.12 7.71
CA LEU A 634 -20.78 -8.46 6.78
C LEU A 634 -20.16 -7.20 7.40
N GLY A 635 -20.95 -6.39 8.08
CA GLY A 635 -20.47 -5.17 8.72
C GLY A 635 -19.47 -5.46 9.85
N ILE A 636 -19.73 -6.46 10.69
CA ILE A 636 -18.77 -6.91 11.71
C ILE A 636 -17.50 -7.48 11.07
N ASN A 637 -17.62 -8.18 9.93
CA ASN A 637 -16.47 -8.65 9.17
C ASN A 637 -15.59 -7.49 8.66
N LEU A 638 -16.19 -6.42 8.14
CA LEU A 638 -15.49 -5.22 7.68
C LEU A 638 -14.83 -4.42 8.84
N ILE A 639 -15.49 -4.34 10.00
CA ILE A 639 -14.85 -3.79 11.21
C ILE A 639 -13.66 -4.66 11.64
N GLY A 640 -13.78 -5.97 11.46
CA GLY A 640 -12.68 -6.91 11.63
C GLY A 640 -11.52 -6.65 10.68
N ALA A 641 -11.81 -6.48 9.38
CA ALA A 641 -10.82 -6.17 8.34
C ALA A 641 -9.96 -4.95 8.68
N MET A 642 -10.58 -3.88 9.16
CA MET A 642 -9.88 -2.72 9.71
C MET A 642 -8.97 -3.09 10.90
N GLY A 643 -9.45 -3.92 11.84
CA GLY A 643 -8.61 -4.44 12.93
C GLY A 643 -7.41 -5.24 12.43
N GLY A 644 -7.59 -5.99 11.33
CA GLY A 644 -6.51 -6.67 10.61
C GLY A 644 -5.46 -5.71 10.06
N ALA A 645 -5.89 -4.63 9.41
CA ALA A 645 -5.00 -3.56 8.92
C ALA A 645 -4.23 -2.87 10.06
N MET A 646 -4.82 -2.76 11.25
CA MET A 646 -4.11 -2.26 12.44
C MET A 646 -3.12 -3.29 12.99
N LEU A 647 -3.48 -4.59 13.00
CA LEU A 647 -2.59 -5.67 13.43
C LEU A 647 -1.38 -5.86 12.52
N GLU A 648 -1.46 -5.43 11.25
CA GLU A 648 -0.34 -5.42 10.32
C GLU A 648 0.88 -4.68 10.88
N TYR A 649 0.68 -3.61 11.67
CA TYR A 649 1.77 -2.86 12.30
C TYR A 649 2.57 -3.65 13.35
N SER A 650 2.09 -4.82 13.78
CA SER A 650 2.87 -5.73 14.62
C SER A 650 4.16 -6.20 13.94
N SER A 651 4.21 -6.16 12.60
CA SER A 651 5.41 -6.40 11.79
C SER A 651 6.61 -5.52 12.17
N MET A 652 6.38 -4.27 12.60
CA MET A 652 7.44 -3.36 13.05
C MET A 652 8.19 -3.89 14.28
N VAL A 653 7.51 -4.70 15.10
CA VAL A 653 8.07 -5.29 16.32
C VAL A 653 8.57 -6.71 16.06
N LEU A 654 7.77 -7.51 15.35
CA LEU A 654 7.99 -8.95 15.19
C LEU A 654 8.86 -9.32 13.98
N GLY A 655 8.86 -8.49 12.93
CA GLY A 655 9.34 -8.89 11.60
C GLY A 655 8.23 -9.49 10.74
N MET A 656 8.45 -9.51 9.42
CA MET A 656 7.48 -9.88 8.39
C MET A 656 7.08 -11.36 8.42
N ARG A 657 8.03 -12.23 8.77
CA ARG A 657 7.79 -13.67 8.90
C ARG A 657 6.86 -13.97 10.07
N ASP A 658 7.09 -13.36 11.22
CA ASP A 658 6.37 -13.68 12.46
C ASP A 658 4.95 -13.08 12.51
N VAL A 659 4.61 -12.15 11.61
CA VAL A 659 3.21 -11.75 11.35
C VAL A 659 2.32 -12.95 11.00
N TRP A 660 2.87 -13.97 10.34
CA TRP A 660 2.11 -15.19 10.04
C TRP A 660 1.71 -15.98 11.30
N LEU A 661 2.46 -15.86 12.41
CA LEU A 661 2.05 -16.43 13.70
C LEU A 661 0.87 -15.68 14.30
N VAL A 662 0.87 -14.34 14.20
CA VAL A 662 -0.29 -13.51 14.58
C VAL A 662 -1.51 -13.92 13.77
N LEU A 663 -1.34 -14.14 12.46
CA LEU A 663 -2.40 -14.59 11.57
C LEU A 663 -2.97 -15.96 11.96
N ILE A 664 -2.10 -16.93 12.29
CA ILE A 664 -2.52 -18.24 12.82
C ILE A 664 -3.33 -18.06 14.11
N ALA A 665 -2.88 -17.20 15.03
CA ALA A 665 -3.58 -16.94 16.29
C ALA A 665 -4.97 -16.32 16.06
N VAL A 666 -5.08 -15.34 15.14
CA VAL A 666 -6.36 -14.71 14.77
C VAL A 666 -7.34 -15.73 14.20
N TYR A 667 -6.90 -16.58 13.25
CA TYR A 667 -7.75 -17.63 12.68
C TYR A 667 -8.07 -18.75 13.69
N ALA A 668 -7.18 -19.06 14.63
CA ALA A 668 -7.47 -19.97 15.74
C ALA A 668 -8.59 -19.41 16.63
N GLY A 669 -8.56 -18.11 16.94
CA GLY A 669 -9.67 -17.42 17.60
C GLY A 669 -10.97 -17.50 16.81
N ALA A 670 -10.91 -17.30 15.48
CA ALA A 670 -12.08 -17.40 14.60
C ALA A 670 -12.68 -18.82 14.58
N LEU A 671 -11.83 -19.86 14.59
CA LEU A 671 -12.23 -21.26 14.68
C LEU A 671 -12.96 -21.53 16.01
N LEU A 672 -12.38 -21.09 17.14
CA LEU A 672 -12.98 -21.24 18.47
C LEU A 672 -14.35 -20.55 18.56
N ALA A 673 -14.44 -19.32 18.04
CA ALA A 673 -15.70 -18.57 17.95
C ALA A 673 -16.75 -19.26 17.05
N SER A 674 -16.31 -20.11 16.12
CA SER A 674 -17.18 -20.88 15.21
C SER A 674 -17.66 -22.22 15.79
N GLY A 675 -17.31 -22.56 17.04
CA GLY A 675 -17.54 -23.88 17.65
C GLY A 675 -18.99 -24.40 17.58
N LYS A 676 -19.99 -23.53 17.79
CA LYS A 676 -21.41 -23.92 17.67
C LYS A 676 -21.79 -24.37 16.25
N ALA A 677 -21.26 -23.70 15.23
CA ALA A 677 -21.50 -24.04 13.83
C ALA A 677 -20.82 -25.35 13.41
N LEU A 678 -19.66 -25.67 13.99
CA LEU A 678 -18.93 -26.93 13.79
C LEU A 678 -19.61 -28.13 14.48
N ALA A 679 -20.29 -27.88 15.59
CA ALA A 679 -21.10 -28.86 16.31
C ALA A 679 -22.40 -29.18 15.55
N ALA A 680 -23.09 -28.16 15.00
CA ALA A 680 -24.30 -28.34 14.19
C ALA A 680 -24.06 -29.17 12.91
N GLY A 681 -22.84 -29.15 12.35
CA GLY A 681 -22.46 -30.02 11.23
C GLY A 681 -22.28 -31.50 11.58
N ARG A 682 -22.44 -31.92 12.85
CA ARG A 682 -22.50 -33.34 13.25
C ARG A 682 -23.91 -33.94 13.16
N ALA A 683 -24.95 -33.13 12.96
CA ALA A 683 -26.30 -33.66 12.80
C ALA A 683 -26.39 -34.42 11.46
N PRO A 684 -26.85 -35.69 11.46
CA PRO A 684 -26.99 -36.46 10.23
C PRO A 684 -27.91 -35.73 9.26
N ALA A 685 -27.52 -35.71 7.98
CA ALA A 685 -28.29 -35.09 6.90
C ALA A 685 -29.69 -35.73 6.84
N GLY A 686 -30.70 -35.02 7.36
CA GLY A 686 -32.09 -35.50 7.37
C GLY A 686 -32.96 -35.07 8.55
N ALA A 687 -32.43 -34.45 9.60
CA ALA A 687 -33.29 -33.96 10.69
C ALA A 687 -33.98 -32.64 10.29
N PRO A 688 -35.33 -32.57 10.26
CA PRO A 688 -36.04 -31.33 10.00
C PRO A 688 -35.72 -30.31 11.10
N LEU A 689 -35.54 -29.05 10.69
CA LEU A 689 -35.44 -27.91 11.61
C LEU A 689 -36.66 -27.95 12.56
N PRO A 690 -36.49 -27.74 13.88
CA PRO A 690 -37.61 -27.70 14.81
C PRO A 690 -38.58 -26.61 14.36
N GLY A 691 -39.75 -27.03 13.86
CA GLY A 691 -40.83 -26.13 13.52
C GLY A 691 -41.24 -25.36 14.76
N LYS A 692 -41.38 -24.04 14.61
CA LYS A 692 -42.03 -23.17 15.58
C LYS A 692 -43.37 -23.82 15.96
N LEU A 693 -43.50 -24.19 17.23
CA LEU A 693 -44.76 -24.54 17.86
C LEU A 693 -45.80 -23.47 17.49
N GLN A 694 -46.82 -23.88 16.73
CA GLN A 694 -48.08 -23.17 16.64
C GLN A 694 -48.69 -23.17 18.04
N LEU A 695 -48.62 -22.03 18.73
CA LEU A 695 -49.55 -21.74 19.80
C LEU A 695 -50.84 -21.27 19.15
N GLY A 696 -51.74 -22.21 18.91
CA GLY A 696 -53.14 -21.95 18.61
C GLY A 696 -54.00 -22.14 19.86
N GLY A 697 -54.79 -21.12 20.17
CA GLY A 697 -56.15 -21.25 20.71
C GLY A 697 -56.34 -21.77 22.14
N ALA A 698 -56.41 -20.82 23.08
CA ALA A 698 -57.59 -20.62 23.95
C ALA A 698 -57.62 -19.14 24.37
#